data_AF-Q23QH2-F1
#
_entry.id   AF-Q23QH2-F1
#
_cell.length_a   1.000
_cell.length_b   1.000
_cell.length_c   1.000
_cell.angle_alpha   90.00
_cell.angle_beta   90.00
_cell.angle_gamma   90.00
#
_symmetry.space_group_name_H-M   'P 1'
#
loop_
_entity.id
_entity.type
_entity.pdbx_description
1 polymer ?
#
loop_
_entity_poly.entity_id
_entity_poly.type
_entity_poly.pdbx_seq_one_letter_code
_entity_poly.pdbx_strand_id
1 'polypeptide(L)'
;MKISSALKNIAKDIVDQQLQNQYAWQLNEESCSYLDDITAQLKEGTSQEKSIAKILELMKKGSKIKQDKDNNNMLIVLGITGTCKTTFSAYISRLNLQVTSEQYGEEVEPKLKFSCLKNQMSTPIGLSDTESETQQPNIFELDNETIIVDCPGLLDSRGVEVDISNSYCLNKAICYSQNIKFLIVLDGQSFQYKTPEKGKSLKATLEATFFLAQSTNIDFSKNVAIVFTRTQNNEAFYRKQFDILINQLMKSLDFNYQNLKHCDNNKIQKYLLQLLNAKIILFPLPQKQEIGKLFSQSHIESICQKIKEIQYYKKQKSETFYFQMTNQSLEMLSAIRDCSRQIVKKLFEEICEYLSKFFINLNENQLDQFPQIIDNYNSQYEANKKKLINSTYYDLLLQYLFQPIINLQLNQYDQSYTKTLKKLQFFLREVYDNLLVQFNFLQDKEGYKINFGIIDCYEMSEGMLLLQKSYEKQKFIIKQQRQQRELDDQIMISENEQNVLNQKVQSSQKQIDQQMEQINQLNNEANQLNMEEKRKQEQLKIQKQQEEQQKKKIESIQSSITQKQNQLNNFKSNIINGQEDLRKMEEEVDRHTQEVQKQNQQRREKERQIIEAQAKKSSSPSVLGTIGSTVKYGVIGSCFGPVGTVIGGAIGFFRSACSIF
;
A
#
# COMPACT_ATOMS: atom_id res chain seq x y z
N MET A 1 17.47 29.70 -24.52
CA MET A 1 16.67 28.45 -24.50
C MET A 1 17.51 27.16 -24.37
N LYS A 2 18.62 26.94 -25.11
CA LYS A 2 19.41 25.68 -25.03
C LYS A 2 20.04 25.36 -23.66
N ILE A 3 20.37 26.37 -22.86
CA ILE A 3 20.97 26.18 -21.52
C ILE A 3 19.95 25.58 -20.53
N SER A 4 18.65 25.87 -20.69
CA SER A 4 17.60 25.38 -19.80
C SER A 4 17.33 23.87 -19.97
N SER A 5 17.39 23.35 -21.21
CA SER A 5 17.22 21.91 -21.43
C SER A 5 18.43 21.11 -20.95
N ALA A 6 19.65 21.65 -21.13
CA ALA A 6 20.87 21.02 -20.63
C ALA A 6 20.89 20.93 -19.10
N LEU A 7 20.50 22.01 -18.39
CA LEU A 7 20.39 22.00 -16.93
C LEU A 7 19.27 21.10 -16.41
N LYS A 8 18.13 21.00 -17.13
CA LYS A 8 17.08 20.03 -16.80
C LYS A 8 17.54 18.58 -16.97
N ASN A 9 18.32 18.29 -18.01
CA ASN A 9 18.87 16.96 -18.23
C ASN A 9 19.95 16.60 -17.21
N ILE A 10 20.82 17.55 -16.84
CA ILE A 10 21.83 17.34 -15.78
C ILE A 10 21.17 17.16 -14.41
N ALA A 11 20.16 17.98 -14.07
CA ALA A 11 19.42 17.81 -12.82
C ALA A 11 18.67 16.47 -12.79
N LYS A 12 18.09 16.06 -13.93
CA LYS A 12 17.48 14.74 -14.09
C LYS A 12 18.50 13.62 -13.93
N ASP A 13 19.66 13.70 -14.58
CA ASP A 13 20.71 12.69 -14.49
C ASP A 13 21.33 12.61 -13.09
N ILE A 14 21.47 13.74 -12.37
CA ILE A 14 21.93 13.76 -10.97
C ILE A 14 20.89 13.17 -10.04
N VAL A 15 19.61 13.49 -10.24
CA VAL A 15 18.50 12.91 -9.45
C VAL A 15 18.35 11.42 -9.76
N ASP A 16 18.44 11.02 -11.03
CA ASP A 16 18.39 9.62 -11.47
C ASP A 16 19.63 8.84 -11.00
N GLN A 17 20.82 9.44 -10.94
CA GLN A 17 22.02 8.83 -10.35
C GLN A 17 21.96 8.78 -8.81
N GLN A 18 21.42 9.80 -8.15
CA GLN A 18 21.21 9.78 -6.70
C GLN A 18 20.13 8.77 -6.32
N LEU A 19 19.05 8.65 -7.10
CA LEU A 19 18.05 7.58 -6.98
C LEU A 19 18.66 6.22 -7.32
N GLN A 20 19.47 6.09 -8.37
CA GLN A 20 20.14 4.81 -8.65
C GLN A 20 21.21 4.45 -7.61
N ASN A 21 21.83 5.40 -6.92
CA ASN A 21 22.86 5.11 -5.91
C ASN A 21 22.29 4.98 -4.49
N GLN A 22 21.24 5.74 -4.11
CA GLN A 22 20.47 5.51 -2.89
C GLN A 22 19.59 4.26 -2.99
N TYR A 23 19.14 3.91 -4.20
CA TYR A 23 18.21 2.81 -4.44
C TYR A 23 18.75 1.71 -5.36
N ALA A 24 20.06 1.66 -5.62
CA ALA A 24 20.78 0.41 -5.88
C ALA A 24 20.79 -0.38 -4.57
N TRP A 25 19.60 -0.77 -4.12
CA TRP A 25 19.36 -1.75 -3.08
C TRP A 25 19.86 -3.07 -3.68
N GLN A 26 21.17 -3.30 -3.54
CA GLN A 26 21.64 -4.65 -3.39
C GLN A 26 20.76 -5.25 -2.28
N LEU A 27 20.23 -6.45 -2.53
CA LEU A 27 19.61 -7.22 -1.46
C LEU A 27 20.73 -7.52 -0.46
N ASN A 28 20.91 -6.62 0.50
CA ASN A 28 21.85 -6.74 1.59
C ASN A 28 21.30 -7.83 2.53
N GLU A 29 22.13 -8.38 3.43
CA GLU A 29 21.65 -9.37 4.40
C GLU A 29 20.44 -8.86 5.22
N GLU A 30 20.33 -7.54 5.40
CA GLU A 30 19.15 -6.89 6.00
C GLU A 30 17.85 -7.15 5.23
N SER A 31 17.87 -7.17 3.89
CA SER A 31 16.69 -7.42 3.07
C SER A 31 16.11 -8.81 3.27
N CYS A 32 16.93 -9.74 3.75
CA CYS A 32 16.54 -11.10 4.06
C CYS A 32 15.98 -11.27 5.47
N SER A 33 16.29 -10.37 6.42
CA SER A 33 15.73 -10.41 7.78
C SER A 33 14.20 -10.27 7.79
N TYR A 34 13.66 -9.56 6.79
CA TYR A 34 12.22 -9.33 6.67
C TYR A 34 11.40 -10.56 6.32
N LEU A 35 12.06 -11.61 5.80
CA LEU A 35 11.42 -12.90 5.58
C LEU A 35 11.12 -13.61 6.89
N ASP A 36 11.85 -13.33 7.97
CA ASP A 36 11.68 -14.05 9.23
C ASP A 36 10.27 -13.82 9.81
N ASP A 37 9.72 -12.61 9.69
CA ASP A 37 8.34 -12.31 10.09
C ASP A 37 7.32 -13.13 9.29
N ILE A 38 7.53 -13.25 7.98
CA ILE A 38 6.59 -13.89 7.05
C ILE A 38 6.70 -15.41 7.17
N THR A 39 7.91 -15.94 7.24
CA THR A 39 8.13 -17.38 7.44
C THR A 39 7.65 -17.82 8.81
N ALA A 40 7.79 -16.99 9.85
CA ALA A 40 7.20 -17.28 11.16
C ALA A 40 5.67 -17.43 11.10
N GLN A 41 4.97 -16.50 10.44
CA GLN A 41 3.52 -16.59 10.24
C GLN A 41 3.12 -17.85 9.47
N LEU A 42 3.81 -18.15 8.37
CA LEU A 42 3.53 -19.32 7.54
C LEU A 42 3.84 -20.66 8.25
N LYS A 43 4.82 -20.69 9.16
CA LYS A 43 5.16 -21.87 9.97
C LYS A 43 4.05 -22.29 10.93
N GLU A 44 3.21 -21.36 11.35
CA GLU A 44 2.07 -21.62 12.23
C GLU A 44 0.83 -22.10 11.46
N GLY A 45 0.85 -22.00 10.13
CA GLY A 45 -0.28 -22.33 9.25
C GLY A 45 -0.44 -23.80 8.89
N THR A 46 -1.11 -24.02 7.78
CA THR A 46 -1.37 -25.30 7.11
C THR A 46 -0.08 -26.02 6.71
N SER A 47 -0.16 -27.32 6.38
CA SER A 47 1.00 -28.08 5.88
C SER A 47 1.60 -27.44 4.63
N GLN A 48 0.76 -26.87 3.75
CA GLN A 48 1.19 -26.20 2.54
C GLN A 48 1.93 -24.89 2.86
N GLU A 49 1.40 -24.07 3.77
CA GLU A 49 2.08 -22.85 4.22
C GLU A 49 3.42 -23.14 4.88
N LYS A 50 3.54 -24.22 5.66
CA LYS A 50 4.82 -24.70 6.23
C LYS A 50 5.83 -25.07 5.14
N SER A 51 5.40 -25.74 4.07
CA SER A 51 6.26 -26.02 2.92
C SER A 51 6.70 -24.74 2.20
N ILE A 52 5.79 -23.78 2.01
CA ILE A 52 6.11 -22.45 1.44
C ILE A 52 7.13 -21.73 2.33
N ALA A 53 6.95 -21.73 3.65
CA ALA A 53 7.89 -21.13 4.60
C ALA A 53 9.29 -21.74 4.44
N LYS A 54 9.38 -23.08 4.36
CA LYS A 54 10.65 -23.79 4.13
C LYS A 54 11.30 -23.41 2.80
N ILE A 55 10.51 -23.24 1.72
CA ILE A 55 11.02 -22.79 0.42
C ILE A 55 11.57 -21.37 0.52
N LEU A 56 10.83 -20.45 1.13
CA LEU A 56 11.28 -19.06 1.32
C LEU A 56 12.56 -18.98 2.18
N GLU A 57 12.71 -19.84 3.18
CA GLU A 57 13.94 -19.94 3.98
C GLU A 57 15.13 -20.46 3.17
N LEU A 58 14.93 -21.44 2.30
CA LEU A 58 15.98 -21.93 1.41
C LEU A 58 16.34 -20.88 0.36
N MET A 59 15.35 -20.19 -0.22
CA MET A 59 15.55 -19.06 -1.14
C MET A 59 16.31 -17.91 -0.48
N LYS A 60 16.00 -17.59 0.78
CA LYS A 60 16.72 -16.57 1.57
C LYS A 60 18.23 -16.85 1.57
N LYS A 61 18.62 -18.12 1.68
CA LYS A 61 20.04 -18.50 1.64
C LYS A 61 20.61 -18.41 0.22
N GLY A 62 19.86 -18.88 -0.79
CA GLY A 62 20.21 -18.71 -2.21
C GLY A 62 20.34 -17.25 -2.65
N SER A 63 19.64 -16.33 -1.97
CA SER A 63 19.70 -14.91 -2.27
C SER A 63 21.08 -14.27 -2.03
N LYS A 64 21.95 -14.96 -1.28
CA LYS A 64 23.35 -14.58 -1.08
C LYS A 64 24.21 -14.72 -2.33
N ILE A 65 23.74 -15.41 -3.37
CA ILE A 65 24.35 -15.34 -4.70
C ILE A 65 24.18 -13.89 -5.17
N LYS A 66 25.26 -13.11 -5.08
CA LYS A 66 25.26 -11.69 -5.47
C LYS A 66 25.78 -11.55 -6.89
N GLN A 67 25.26 -10.54 -7.58
CA GLN A 67 25.89 -10.03 -8.78
C GLN A 67 27.14 -9.26 -8.34
N ASP A 68 28.31 -9.80 -8.64
CA ASP A 68 29.54 -9.02 -8.57
C ASP A 68 29.50 -8.02 -9.73
N LYS A 69 29.55 -6.72 -9.41
CA LYS A 69 29.45 -5.65 -10.43
C LYS A 69 30.63 -5.69 -11.38
N ASP A 70 31.79 -6.17 -10.90
CA ASP A 70 33.04 -6.17 -11.65
C ASP A 70 33.30 -7.53 -12.30
N ASN A 71 32.73 -8.62 -11.75
CA ASN A 71 33.02 -9.98 -12.18
C ASN A 71 31.78 -10.77 -12.61
N ASN A 72 31.53 -10.84 -13.92
CA ASN A 72 30.33 -11.46 -14.48
C ASN A 72 30.57 -12.87 -15.07
N ASN A 73 31.75 -13.46 -14.84
CA ASN A 73 32.07 -14.81 -15.33
C ASN A 73 31.75 -15.86 -14.27
N MET A 74 30.92 -16.83 -14.64
CA MET A 74 30.56 -17.94 -13.76
C MET A 74 30.87 -19.29 -14.40
N LEU A 75 31.35 -20.21 -13.58
CA LEU A 75 31.50 -21.63 -13.88
C LEU A 75 30.44 -22.40 -13.09
N ILE A 76 29.39 -22.84 -13.75
CA ILE A 76 28.26 -23.53 -13.12
C ILE A 76 28.51 -25.03 -13.16
N VAL A 77 28.50 -25.67 -11.98
CA VAL A 77 28.76 -27.10 -11.83
C VAL A 77 27.43 -27.83 -11.63
N LEU A 78 27.08 -28.68 -12.59
CA LEU A 78 25.82 -29.39 -12.70
C LEU A 78 26.02 -30.90 -12.59
N GLY A 79 25.04 -31.61 -12.05
CA GLY A 79 25.08 -33.06 -11.89
C GLY A 79 24.19 -33.50 -10.74
N ILE A 80 23.78 -34.76 -10.72
CA ILE A 80 22.92 -35.30 -9.64
C ILE A 80 23.66 -35.34 -8.29
N THR A 81 22.93 -35.57 -7.20
CA THR A 81 23.51 -35.80 -5.87
C THR A 81 24.50 -36.98 -5.89
N GLY A 82 25.59 -36.89 -5.13
CA GLY A 82 26.61 -37.95 -5.02
C GLY A 82 27.70 -37.98 -6.11
N THR A 83 27.61 -37.16 -7.16
CA THR A 83 28.62 -37.10 -8.25
C THR A 83 29.94 -36.39 -7.89
N CYS A 84 30.12 -36.00 -6.63
CA CYS A 84 31.31 -35.29 -6.12
C CYS A 84 31.49 -33.85 -6.64
N LYS A 85 30.39 -33.14 -6.98
CA LYS A 85 30.45 -31.73 -7.44
C LYS A 85 31.18 -30.80 -6.48
N THR A 86 30.79 -30.79 -5.21
CA THR A 86 31.41 -29.95 -4.16
C THR A 86 32.87 -30.28 -3.96
N THR A 87 33.20 -31.58 -3.89
CA THR A 87 34.59 -32.05 -3.79
C THR A 87 35.45 -31.59 -4.97
N PHE A 88 34.92 -31.74 -6.18
CA PHE A 88 35.61 -31.30 -7.40
C PHE A 88 35.78 -29.77 -7.43
N SER A 89 34.73 -29.02 -7.09
CA SER A 89 34.74 -27.55 -7.05
C SER A 89 35.75 -27.03 -6.03
N ALA A 90 35.79 -27.61 -4.83
CA ALA A 90 36.79 -27.29 -3.82
C ALA A 90 38.22 -27.58 -4.31
N TYR A 91 38.42 -28.72 -4.97
CA TYR A 91 39.74 -29.11 -5.49
C TYR A 91 40.25 -28.13 -6.55
N ILE A 92 39.43 -27.76 -7.55
CA ILE A 92 39.86 -26.82 -8.60
C ILE A 92 39.98 -25.38 -8.10
N SER A 93 39.34 -25.06 -6.96
CA SER A 93 39.51 -23.80 -6.22
C SER A 93 40.72 -23.82 -5.30
N ARG A 94 41.61 -24.81 -5.45
CA ARG A 94 42.86 -24.97 -4.71
C ARG A 94 42.66 -25.10 -3.19
N LEU A 95 41.49 -25.55 -2.74
CA LEU A 95 41.27 -25.88 -1.34
C LEU A 95 41.94 -27.21 -1.02
N ASN A 96 42.62 -27.27 0.12
CA ASN A 96 43.29 -28.49 0.56
C ASN A 96 42.27 -29.55 0.97
N LEU A 97 42.30 -30.68 0.27
CA LEU A 97 41.53 -31.87 0.58
C LEU A 97 42.43 -32.93 1.21
N GLN A 98 41.95 -33.60 2.25
CA GLN A 98 42.61 -34.72 2.89
C GLN A 98 41.90 -36.01 2.49
N VAL A 99 42.68 -37.07 2.29
CA VAL A 99 42.16 -38.41 2.09
C VAL A 99 41.90 -39.06 3.44
N THR A 100 40.64 -39.41 3.71
CA THR A 100 40.21 -40.11 4.92
C THR A 100 39.73 -41.52 4.58
N SER A 101 39.71 -42.40 5.57
CA SER A 101 39.08 -43.72 5.44
C SER A 101 37.61 -43.64 5.85
N GLU A 102 36.72 -44.26 5.10
CA GLU A 102 35.38 -44.63 5.56
C GLU A 102 35.23 -46.15 5.52
N GLN A 103 34.56 -46.70 6.53
CA GLN A 103 34.26 -48.12 6.61
C GLN A 103 32.88 -48.39 6.01
N TYR A 104 32.83 -49.25 4.99
CA TYR A 104 31.62 -49.81 4.43
C TYR A 104 31.62 -51.32 4.68
N GLY A 105 31.04 -51.75 5.80
CA GLY A 105 31.16 -53.13 6.27
C GLY A 105 32.60 -53.45 6.64
N GLU A 106 33.18 -54.50 6.05
CA GLU A 106 34.58 -54.90 6.24
C GLU A 106 35.56 -54.14 5.33
N GLU A 107 35.06 -53.42 4.31
CA GLU A 107 35.90 -52.72 3.36
C GLU A 107 36.20 -51.28 3.80
N VAL A 108 37.46 -50.89 3.67
CA VAL A 108 37.91 -49.50 3.86
C VAL A 108 38.03 -48.83 2.49
N GLU A 109 37.25 -47.78 2.28
CA GLU A 109 37.27 -46.95 1.08
C GLU A 109 37.90 -45.56 1.36
N PRO A 110 38.77 -45.05 0.47
CA PRO A 110 39.32 -43.71 0.59
C PRO A 110 38.29 -42.66 0.15
N LYS A 111 38.12 -41.61 0.95
CA LYS A 111 37.26 -40.46 0.67
C LYS A 111 38.00 -39.13 0.82
N LEU A 112 37.45 -38.09 0.22
CA LEU A 112 38.01 -36.74 0.29
C LEU A 112 37.19 -35.87 1.25
N LYS A 113 37.89 -35.11 2.09
CA LYS A 113 37.31 -34.15 3.04
C LYS A 113 38.12 -32.87 3.04
N PHE A 114 37.55 -31.73 3.44
CA PHE A 114 38.34 -30.54 3.71
C PHE A 114 39.39 -30.79 4.80
N SER A 115 40.63 -30.38 4.56
CA SER A 115 41.67 -30.44 5.59
C SER A 115 41.48 -29.38 6.68
N CYS A 116 40.79 -28.28 6.36
CA CYS A 116 40.51 -27.17 7.27
C CYS A 116 39.07 -27.23 7.79
N LEU A 117 38.90 -27.27 9.12
CA LEU A 117 37.59 -27.27 9.78
C LEU A 117 36.75 -26.04 9.44
N LYS A 118 37.37 -24.86 9.22
CA LYS A 118 36.62 -23.64 8.85
C LYS A 118 35.87 -23.79 7.52
N ASN A 119 36.51 -24.39 6.52
CA ASN A 119 35.89 -24.65 5.22
C ASN A 119 34.78 -25.71 5.34
N GLN A 120 34.94 -26.66 6.24
CA GLN A 120 33.94 -27.68 6.52
C GLN A 120 32.67 -27.10 7.18
N MET A 121 32.81 -26.04 7.97
CA MET A 121 31.69 -25.33 8.61
C MET A 121 30.90 -24.46 7.63
N SER A 122 31.55 -23.93 6.59
CA SER A 122 30.90 -23.09 5.57
C SER A 122 30.25 -23.90 4.45
N THR A 123 30.90 -25.00 4.05
CA THR A 123 30.50 -25.82 2.90
C THR A 123 30.90 -27.28 3.21
N PRO A 124 30.07 -28.12 3.84
CA PRO A 124 30.50 -29.47 4.19
C PRO A 124 30.63 -30.36 2.95
N ILE A 125 31.81 -30.93 2.70
CA ILE A 125 31.93 -32.22 1.98
C ILE A 125 31.64 -33.27 3.05
N GLY A 126 30.47 -33.91 2.97
CA GLY A 126 30.04 -34.87 3.99
C GLY A 126 30.83 -36.16 3.95
N LEU A 127 30.78 -36.92 5.06
CA LEU A 127 31.57 -38.14 5.23
C LEU A 127 30.92 -39.32 4.51
N SER A 128 29.59 -39.33 4.36
CA SER A 128 28.81 -40.30 3.58
C SER A 128 28.08 -39.63 2.40
N ASP A 129 27.57 -40.43 1.44
CA ASP A 129 26.75 -39.92 0.33
C ASP A 129 25.45 -39.23 0.83
N THR A 130 24.99 -39.57 2.05
CA THR A 130 23.85 -38.93 2.72
C THR A 130 24.24 -37.72 3.58
N GLU A 131 25.51 -37.54 3.93
CA GLU A 131 25.99 -36.36 4.68
C GLU A 131 26.56 -35.27 3.78
N SER A 132 26.97 -35.58 2.54
CA SER A 132 27.52 -34.60 1.59
C SER A 132 26.39 -33.86 0.89
N GLU A 133 25.62 -33.12 1.68
CA GLU A 133 24.38 -32.51 1.23
C GLU A 133 24.55 -31.03 0.88
N THR A 134 24.71 -30.75 -0.41
CA THR A 134 24.59 -29.39 -0.95
C THR A 134 23.12 -29.00 -1.00
N GLN A 135 22.56 -28.55 0.13
CA GLN A 135 21.19 -28.00 0.18
C GLN A 135 21.13 -26.55 -0.34
N GLN A 136 22.28 -25.90 -0.47
CA GLN A 136 22.44 -24.54 -0.96
C GLN A 136 23.63 -24.50 -1.91
N PRO A 137 23.62 -23.62 -2.93
CA PRO A 137 24.77 -23.43 -3.79
C PRO A 137 25.99 -22.99 -2.99
N ASN A 138 27.09 -23.69 -3.19
CA ASN A 138 28.39 -23.25 -2.68
C ASN A 138 29.05 -22.35 -3.71
N ILE A 139 29.71 -21.30 -3.23
CA ILE A 139 30.44 -20.36 -4.07
C ILE A 139 31.93 -20.57 -3.80
N PHE A 140 32.69 -20.83 -4.85
CA PHE A 140 34.14 -20.91 -4.77
C PHE A 140 34.78 -19.96 -5.78
N GLU A 141 36.06 -19.65 -5.60
CA GLU A 141 36.84 -18.86 -6.56
C GLU A 141 37.74 -19.80 -7.37
N LEU A 142 37.60 -19.79 -8.69
CA LEU A 142 38.54 -20.50 -9.57
C LEU A 142 39.83 -19.68 -9.75
N ASP A 143 39.65 -18.39 -9.98
CA ASP A 143 40.66 -17.37 -10.17
C ASP A 143 40.04 -15.99 -9.87
N ASN A 144 40.82 -14.92 -10.05
CA ASN A 144 40.38 -13.54 -9.79
C ASN A 144 39.21 -13.09 -10.67
N GLU A 145 38.89 -13.80 -11.75
CA GLU A 145 37.89 -13.41 -12.76
C GLU A 145 36.70 -14.37 -12.83
N THR A 146 36.76 -15.53 -12.18
CA THR A 146 35.76 -16.59 -12.35
C THR A 146 35.32 -17.18 -11.04
N ILE A 147 34.01 -17.07 -10.79
CA ILE A 147 33.36 -17.67 -9.64
C ILE A 147 32.80 -19.04 -10.05
N ILE A 148 33.02 -20.05 -9.20
CA ILE A 148 32.42 -21.38 -9.33
C ILE A 148 31.14 -21.41 -8.51
N VAL A 149 30.05 -21.80 -9.16
CA VAL A 149 28.77 -22.04 -8.51
C VAL A 149 28.50 -23.54 -8.49
N ASP A 150 28.74 -24.15 -7.35
CA ASP A 150 28.43 -25.56 -7.08
C ASP A 150 26.96 -25.65 -6.67
N CYS A 151 26.11 -26.03 -7.62
CA CYS A 151 24.68 -26.14 -7.38
C CYS A 151 24.34 -27.45 -6.64
N PRO A 152 23.23 -27.47 -5.88
CA PRO A 152 22.60 -28.70 -5.42
C PRO A 152 22.41 -29.73 -6.54
N GLY A 153 22.19 -30.99 -6.16
CA GLY A 153 21.92 -32.06 -7.12
C GLY A 153 20.79 -31.72 -8.09
N LEU A 154 21.01 -31.93 -9.39
CA LEU A 154 19.91 -31.95 -10.35
C LEU A 154 18.96 -33.10 -9.97
N LEU A 155 17.64 -32.84 -10.00
CA LEU A 155 16.59 -33.81 -9.71
C LEU A 155 16.67 -34.42 -8.29
N ASP A 156 17.05 -33.58 -7.33
CA ASP A 156 17.13 -33.97 -5.92
C ASP A 156 15.75 -34.40 -5.38
N SER A 157 15.61 -35.69 -5.05
CA SER A 157 14.33 -36.30 -4.65
C SER A 157 13.96 -36.10 -3.19
N ARG A 158 14.69 -35.25 -2.45
CA ARG A 158 14.48 -35.03 -1.01
C ARG A 158 13.25 -34.18 -0.68
N GLY A 159 12.47 -33.82 -1.68
CA GLY A 159 11.17 -33.16 -1.53
C GLY A 159 11.03 -31.99 -2.48
N VAL A 160 9.77 -31.60 -2.66
CA VAL A 160 9.38 -30.50 -3.53
C VAL A 160 10.04 -29.18 -3.12
N GLU A 161 10.23 -28.94 -1.82
CA GLU A 161 10.83 -27.70 -1.36
C GLU A 161 12.29 -27.55 -1.79
N VAL A 162 13.03 -28.66 -1.83
CA VAL A 162 14.44 -28.69 -2.25
C VAL A 162 14.53 -28.51 -3.76
N ASP A 163 13.70 -29.22 -4.53
CA ASP A 163 13.65 -29.10 -5.99
C ASP A 163 13.39 -27.64 -6.45
N ILE A 164 12.39 -26.99 -5.84
CA ILE A 164 12.04 -25.59 -6.11
C ILE A 164 13.17 -24.64 -5.73
N SER A 165 13.74 -24.80 -4.53
CA SER A 165 14.86 -23.99 -4.05
C SER A 165 16.08 -24.10 -4.97
N ASN A 166 16.42 -25.32 -5.39
CA ASN A 166 17.58 -25.60 -6.23
C ASN A 166 17.46 -24.91 -7.59
N SER A 167 16.27 -25.01 -8.19
CA SER A 167 15.97 -24.36 -9.45
C SER A 167 15.99 -22.84 -9.34
N TYR A 168 15.45 -22.27 -8.26
CA TYR A 168 15.56 -20.83 -7.98
C TYR A 168 17.03 -20.39 -7.89
N CYS A 169 17.84 -21.12 -7.13
CA CYS A 169 19.25 -20.79 -6.93
C CYS A 169 20.05 -20.84 -8.24
N LEU A 170 19.83 -21.88 -9.05
CA LEU A 170 20.46 -22.04 -10.35
C LEU A 170 20.01 -20.95 -11.32
N ASN A 171 18.71 -20.64 -11.35
CA ASN A 171 18.19 -19.51 -12.11
C ASN A 171 18.88 -18.20 -11.72
N LYS A 172 18.99 -17.95 -10.41
CA LYS A 172 19.61 -16.74 -9.86
C LYS A 172 21.08 -16.61 -10.27
N ALA A 173 21.86 -17.69 -10.16
CA ALA A 173 23.25 -17.71 -10.63
C ALA A 173 23.36 -17.39 -12.13
N ILE A 174 22.49 -17.98 -12.95
CA ILE A 174 22.45 -17.73 -14.39
C ILE A 174 21.95 -16.32 -14.72
N CYS A 175 21.06 -15.76 -13.90
CA CYS A 175 20.55 -14.39 -14.05
C CYS A 175 21.59 -13.31 -13.74
N TYR A 176 22.50 -13.59 -12.83
CA TYR A 176 23.54 -12.63 -12.42
C TYR A 176 24.86 -12.77 -13.18
N SER A 177 24.97 -13.75 -14.07
CA SER A 177 26.14 -13.91 -14.96
C SER A 177 25.88 -13.36 -16.35
N GLN A 178 26.92 -12.78 -16.94
CA GLN A 178 26.94 -12.41 -18.37
C GLN A 178 27.65 -13.47 -19.20
N ASN A 179 28.67 -14.10 -18.60
CA ASN A 179 29.55 -15.07 -19.24
C ASN A 179 29.49 -16.37 -18.43
N ILE A 180 29.06 -17.47 -19.05
CA ILE A 180 28.81 -18.73 -18.34
C ILE A 180 29.59 -19.88 -18.98
N LYS A 181 30.24 -20.69 -18.16
CA LYS A 181 30.73 -22.03 -18.52
C LYS A 181 29.94 -23.06 -17.74
N PHE A 182 29.66 -24.22 -18.33
CA PHE A 182 29.02 -25.33 -17.61
C PHE A 182 29.96 -26.52 -17.49
N LEU A 183 29.98 -27.12 -16.30
CA LEU A 183 30.59 -28.43 -16.06
C LEU A 183 29.50 -29.42 -15.71
N ILE A 184 29.36 -30.47 -16.51
CA ILE A 184 28.45 -31.58 -16.22
C ILE A 184 29.27 -32.68 -15.55
N VAL A 185 29.02 -32.90 -14.27
CA VAL A 185 29.74 -33.84 -13.42
C VAL A 185 29.01 -35.18 -13.38
N LEU A 186 29.72 -36.22 -13.78
CA LEU A 186 29.24 -37.59 -13.87
C LEU A 186 30.14 -38.51 -13.03
N ASP A 187 29.55 -39.51 -12.38
CA ASP A 187 30.30 -40.55 -11.68
C ASP A 187 31.00 -41.46 -12.71
N GLY A 188 32.33 -41.41 -12.78
CA GLY A 188 33.13 -42.24 -13.67
C GLY A 188 33.03 -43.73 -13.36
N GLN A 189 32.77 -44.13 -12.11
CA GLN A 189 32.57 -45.54 -11.78
C GLN A 189 31.31 -46.11 -12.45
N SER A 190 30.31 -45.27 -12.72
CA SER A 190 29.09 -45.66 -13.46
C SER A 190 29.37 -46.15 -14.89
N PHE A 191 30.50 -45.77 -15.49
CA PHE A 191 30.90 -46.23 -16.82
C PHE A 191 31.84 -47.44 -16.79
N GLN A 192 32.39 -47.76 -15.61
CA GLN A 192 33.26 -48.93 -15.42
C GLN A 192 32.45 -50.17 -15.05
N TYR A 193 31.47 -50.01 -14.16
CA TYR A 193 30.61 -51.08 -13.69
C TYR A 193 29.27 -51.01 -14.43
N LYS A 194 28.98 -52.02 -15.27
CA LYS A 194 27.73 -52.11 -16.05
C LYS A 194 26.52 -52.44 -15.17
N THR A 195 26.19 -51.60 -14.19
CA THR A 195 24.98 -51.78 -13.39
C THR A 195 23.80 -51.02 -14.01
N PRO A 196 22.64 -51.68 -14.23
CA PRO A 196 21.47 -51.05 -14.88
C PRO A 196 20.94 -49.79 -14.18
N GLU A 197 21.08 -49.71 -12.84
CA GLU A 197 20.54 -48.63 -12.03
C GLU A 197 21.29 -47.30 -12.24
N LYS A 198 22.60 -47.34 -12.48
CA LYS A 198 23.43 -46.13 -12.66
C LYS A 198 23.18 -45.44 -14.01
N GLY A 199 22.74 -46.18 -15.03
CA GLY A 199 22.36 -45.62 -16.33
C GLY A 199 21.14 -44.70 -16.29
N LYS A 200 20.23 -44.85 -15.30
CA LYS A 200 19.05 -43.99 -15.12
C LYS A 200 19.43 -42.57 -14.67
N SER A 201 20.41 -42.46 -13.77
CA SER A 201 20.89 -41.18 -13.21
C SER A 201 21.55 -40.30 -14.27
N LEU A 202 22.38 -40.91 -15.12
CA LEU A 202 23.08 -40.22 -16.19
C LEU A 202 22.14 -39.68 -17.25
N LYS A 203 21.19 -40.51 -17.65
CA LYS A 203 20.06 -40.17 -18.50
C LYS A 203 19.33 -38.92 -17.99
N ALA A 204 18.93 -38.94 -16.72
CA ALA A 204 18.22 -37.83 -16.09
C ALA A 204 19.06 -36.53 -16.03
N THR A 205 20.39 -36.64 -15.84
CA THR A 205 21.31 -35.50 -15.90
C THR A 205 21.32 -34.86 -17.29
N LEU A 206 21.38 -35.67 -18.35
CA LEU A 206 21.39 -35.20 -19.74
C LEU A 206 20.07 -34.54 -20.14
N GLU A 207 18.94 -35.04 -19.62
CA GLU A 207 17.63 -34.41 -19.81
C GLU A 207 17.54 -33.05 -19.14
N ALA A 208 17.89 -32.98 -17.85
CA ALA A 208 17.82 -31.73 -17.08
C ALA A 208 18.70 -30.64 -17.72
N THR A 209 19.86 -31.01 -18.26
CA THR A 209 20.76 -30.10 -18.98
C THR A 209 20.27 -29.73 -20.38
N PHE A 210 19.50 -30.60 -21.05
CA PHE A 210 18.79 -30.23 -22.26
C PHE A 210 17.70 -29.19 -21.99
N PHE A 211 16.87 -29.39 -20.96
CA PHE A 211 15.84 -28.43 -20.55
C PHE A 211 16.41 -27.05 -20.24
N LEU A 212 17.57 -27.03 -19.57
CA LEU A 212 18.32 -25.82 -19.27
C LEU A 212 18.70 -25.02 -20.53
N ALA A 213 18.93 -25.70 -21.65
CA ALA A 213 19.48 -25.11 -22.85
C ALA A 213 18.51 -24.95 -24.03
N GLN A 214 17.37 -25.64 -24.05
CA GLN A 214 16.48 -25.72 -25.22
C GLN A 214 15.95 -24.37 -25.74
N SER A 215 16.00 -23.34 -24.89
CA SER A 215 15.56 -21.96 -25.12
C SER A 215 16.71 -20.97 -25.28
N THR A 216 17.94 -21.47 -25.30
CA THR A 216 19.17 -20.68 -25.35
C THR A 216 19.96 -21.00 -26.61
N ASN A 217 20.97 -20.21 -26.89
CA ASN A 217 21.90 -20.45 -28.01
C ASN A 217 23.20 -21.13 -27.54
N ILE A 218 23.19 -21.83 -26.40
CA ILE A 218 24.37 -22.50 -25.87
C ILE A 218 24.89 -23.53 -26.88
N ASP A 219 26.19 -23.47 -27.15
CA ASP A 219 26.89 -24.47 -27.95
C ASP A 219 27.61 -25.44 -27.01
N PHE A 220 27.02 -26.62 -26.77
CA PHE A 220 27.58 -27.58 -25.82
C PHE A 220 28.96 -28.11 -26.21
N SER A 221 29.35 -27.98 -27.48
CA SER A 221 30.69 -28.36 -27.93
C SER A 221 31.77 -27.37 -27.48
N LYS A 222 31.39 -26.12 -27.17
CA LYS A 222 32.31 -25.02 -26.85
C LYS A 222 32.17 -24.52 -25.41
N ASN A 223 30.95 -24.49 -24.89
CA ASN A 223 30.62 -23.86 -23.62
C ASN A 223 30.54 -24.83 -22.44
N VAL A 224 30.62 -26.14 -22.73
CA VAL A 224 30.41 -27.20 -21.74
C VAL A 224 31.57 -28.18 -21.74
N ALA A 225 31.92 -28.67 -20.55
CA ALA A 225 32.78 -29.84 -20.39
C ALA A 225 32.11 -30.92 -19.53
N ILE A 226 32.45 -32.16 -19.82
CA ILE A 226 32.02 -33.34 -19.08
C ILE A 226 33.14 -33.71 -18.11
N VAL A 227 32.83 -33.69 -16.82
CA VAL A 227 33.75 -34.08 -15.74
C VAL A 227 33.38 -35.49 -15.30
N PHE A 228 34.27 -36.46 -15.48
CA PHE A 228 34.15 -37.76 -14.85
C PHE A 228 34.88 -37.75 -13.51
N THR A 229 34.16 -38.01 -12.42
CA THR A 229 34.75 -38.15 -11.08
C THR A 229 35.05 -39.60 -10.76
N ARG A 230 35.85 -39.85 -9.71
CA ARG A 230 36.18 -41.21 -9.25
C ARG A 230 36.84 -42.07 -10.35
N THR A 231 37.68 -41.45 -11.19
CA THR A 231 38.21 -42.12 -12.38
C THR A 231 39.43 -43.00 -12.06
N GLN A 232 39.52 -44.16 -12.71
CA GLN A 232 40.71 -45.05 -12.65
C GLN A 232 41.31 -45.34 -14.03
N ASN A 233 40.56 -45.10 -15.11
CA ASN A 233 41.03 -45.26 -16.48
C ASN A 233 41.46 -43.91 -17.10
N ASN A 234 42.08 -43.98 -18.28
CA ASN A 234 42.46 -42.78 -19.03
C ASN A 234 41.25 -42.14 -19.76
N GLU A 235 41.48 -40.97 -20.36
CA GLU A 235 40.46 -40.17 -21.02
C GLU A 235 39.82 -40.88 -22.22
N ALA A 236 40.63 -41.61 -23.00
CA ALA A 236 40.17 -42.35 -24.17
C ALA A 236 39.10 -43.40 -23.82
N PHE A 237 39.25 -44.06 -22.66
CA PHE A 237 38.23 -44.98 -22.14
C PHE A 237 36.90 -44.26 -21.90
N TYR A 238 36.90 -43.19 -21.10
CA TYR A 238 35.67 -42.46 -20.75
C TYR A 238 35.01 -41.82 -21.97
N ARG A 239 35.82 -41.27 -22.89
CA ARG A 239 35.35 -40.75 -24.17
C ARG A 239 34.58 -41.80 -24.96
N LYS A 240 35.18 -42.97 -25.15
CA LYS A 240 34.55 -44.08 -25.89
C LYS A 240 33.24 -44.50 -25.24
N GLN A 241 33.19 -44.63 -23.91
CA GLN A 241 31.97 -45.04 -23.21
C GLN A 241 30.88 -43.97 -23.30
N PHE A 242 31.24 -42.70 -23.18
CA PHE A 242 30.32 -41.58 -23.34
C PHE A 242 29.76 -41.52 -24.76
N ASP A 243 30.62 -41.66 -25.78
CA ASP A 243 30.21 -41.66 -27.19
C ASP A 243 29.25 -42.81 -27.49
N ILE A 244 29.49 -44.02 -26.95
CA ILE A 244 28.59 -45.16 -27.07
C ILE A 244 27.21 -44.82 -26.50
N LEU A 245 27.17 -44.24 -25.30
CA LEU A 245 25.91 -43.86 -24.66
C LEU A 245 25.16 -42.82 -25.50
N ILE A 246 25.80 -41.73 -25.89
CA ILE A 246 25.14 -40.67 -26.65
C ILE A 246 24.60 -41.22 -27.97
N ASN A 247 25.35 -42.09 -28.66
CA ASN A 247 24.87 -42.76 -29.87
C ASN A 247 23.70 -43.71 -29.62
N GLN A 248 23.66 -44.40 -28.46
CA GLN A 248 22.51 -45.21 -28.07
C GLN A 248 21.28 -44.33 -27.83
N LEU A 249 21.44 -43.20 -27.13
CA LEU A 249 20.39 -42.21 -26.89
C LEU A 249 19.85 -41.62 -28.19
N MET A 250 20.71 -41.33 -29.17
CA MET A 250 20.28 -40.85 -30.49
C MET A 250 19.51 -41.92 -31.30
N LYS A 251 19.82 -43.21 -31.12
CA LYS A 251 19.20 -44.32 -31.86
C LYS A 251 17.91 -44.81 -31.22
N SER A 252 17.75 -44.67 -29.90
CA SER A 252 16.54 -45.12 -29.23
C SER A 252 15.37 -44.24 -29.66
N LEU A 253 14.48 -44.78 -30.49
CA LEU A 253 13.13 -44.22 -30.73
C LEU A 253 12.36 -44.05 -29.40
N ASP A 254 12.76 -44.82 -28.38
CA ASP A 254 12.34 -44.71 -26.98
C ASP A 254 13.06 -43.62 -26.18
N PHE A 255 13.44 -42.49 -26.79
CA PHE A 255 13.63 -41.23 -26.05
C PHE A 255 12.27 -40.70 -25.56
N ASN A 256 11.46 -41.60 -25.01
CA ASN A 256 10.08 -41.46 -24.58
C ASN A 256 10.07 -40.99 -23.13
N TYR A 257 10.92 -40.02 -22.81
CA TYR A 257 10.84 -39.37 -21.52
C TYR A 257 9.53 -38.62 -21.48
N GLN A 258 8.72 -38.89 -20.45
CA GLN A 258 7.42 -38.23 -20.27
C GLN A 258 7.52 -36.71 -20.45
N ASN A 259 8.68 -36.13 -20.12
CA ASN A 259 8.94 -34.70 -20.20
C ASN A 259 9.44 -34.24 -21.60
N LEU A 260 10.14 -35.08 -22.37
CA LEU A 260 10.69 -34.70 -23.69
C LEU A 260 9.77 -35.02 -24.88
N LYS A 261 8.64 -35.71 -24.67
CA LYS A 261 7.70 -36.06 -25.77
C LYS A 261 7.20 -34.85 -26.55
N HIS A 262 7.26 -33.66 -25.96
CA HIS A 262 6.80 -32.41 -26.55
C HIS A 262 7.94 -31.52 -27.09
N CYS A 263 9.19 -31.95 -26.92
CA CYS A 263 10.34 -31.21 -27.39
C CYS A 263 10.63 -31.51 -28.87
N ASP A 264 11.22 -30.55 -29.57
CA ASP A 264 11.63 -30.71 -30.97
C ASP A 264 12.79 -31.71 -31.09
N ASN A 265 12.54 -32.84 -31.77
CA ASN A 265 13.53 -33.88 -32.01
C ASN A 265 14.83 -33.34 -32.65
N ASN A 266 14.74 -32.33 -33.51
CA ASN A 266 15.93 -31.73 -34.13
C ASN A 266 16.80 -31.00 -33.09
N LYS A 267 16.18 -30.34 -32.11
CA LYS A 267 16.90 -29.71 -31.01
C LYS A 267 17.58 -30.74 -30.13
N ILE A 268 16.90 -31.84 -29.81
CA ILE A 268 17.48 -32.94 -29.02
C ILE A 268 18.68 -33.55 -29.75
N GLN A 269 18.54 -33.86 -31.03
CA GLN A 269 19.63 -34.43 -31.83
C GLN A 269 20.82 -33.47 -31.93
N LYS A 270 20.58 -32.18 -32.19
CA LYS A 270 21.62 -31.15 -32.20
C LYS A 270 22.36 -31.10 -30.86
N TYR A 271 21.64 -31.11 -29.75
CA TYR A 271 22.20 -31.12 -28.41
C TYR A 271 23.10 -32.34 -28.16
N LEU A 272 22.61 -33.55 -28.47
CA LEU A 272 23.37 -34.79 -28.31
C LEU A 272 24.64 -34.79 -29.19
N LEU A 273 24.55 -34.31 -30.43
CA LEU A 273 25.70 -34.16 -31.33
C LEU A 273 26.74 -33.16 -30.81
N GLN A 274 26.31 -32.07 -30.17
CA GLN A 274 27.24 -31.12 -29.55
C GLN A 274 27.94 -31.74 -28.34
N LEU A 275 27.26 -32.54 -27.52
CA LEU A 275 27.85 -33.24 -26.39
C LEU A 275 28.95 -34.21 -26.80
N LEU A 276 28.80 -34.89 -27.96
CA LEU A 276 29.88 -35.71 -28.52
C LEU A 276 31.17 -34.91 -28.74
N ASN A 277 31.10 -33.59 -28.91
CA ASN A 277 32.27 -32.74 -29.11
C ASN A 277 32.70 -31.97 -27.86
N ALA A 278 31.99 -32.16 -26.73
CA ALA A 278 32.35 -31.52 -25.48
C ALA A 278 33.71 -32.01 -24.95
N LYS A 279 34.42 -31.12 -24.26
CA LYS A 279 35.71 -31.46 -23.61
C LYS A 279 35.49 -32.45 -22.46
N ILE A 280 36.43 -33.37 -22.27
CA ILE A 280 36.42 -34.33 -21.15
C ILE A 280 37.50 -33.97 -20.14
N ILE A 281 37.09 -33.92 -18.88
CA ILE A 281 37.93 -33.68 -17.71
C ILE A 281 37.81 -34.90 -16.80
N LEU A 282 38.94 -35.37 -16.27
CA LEU A 282 38.96 -36.49 -15.33
C LEU A 282 39.35 -35.98 -13.94
N PHE A 283 38.61 -36.43 -12.93
CA PHE A 283 38.92 -36.23 -11.52
C PHE A 283 39.13 -37.59 -10.86
N PRO A 284 40.39 -37.94 -10.51
CA PRO A 284 40.74 -39.29 -10.11
C PRO A 284 40.20 -39.67 -8.74
N LEU A 285 39.99 -40.98 -8.56
CA LEU A 285 39.67 -41.56 -7.26
C LEU A 285 40.92 -41.52 -6.35
N PRO A 286 40.80 -41.10 -5.06
CA PRO A 286 41.89 -41.23 -4.12
C PRO A 286 42.29 -42.68 -3.91
N GLN A 287 43.58 -42.92 -3.66
CA GLN A 287 44.12 -44.27 -3.48
C GLN A 287 44.16 -44.65 -2.00
N LYS A 288 44.00 -45.94 -1.66
CA LYS A 288 44.07 -46.41 -0.26
C LYS A 288 45.39 -46.04 0.44
N GLN A 289 46.49 -46.03 -0.31
CA GLN A 289 47.82 -45.63 0.18
C GLN A 289 47.97 -44.12 0.48
N GLU A 290 46.99 -43.31 0.10
CA GLU A 290 46.92 -41.87 0.36
C GLU A 290 46.14 -41.55 1.64
N ILE A 291 45.47 -42.52 2.27
CA ILE A 291 44.71 -42.30 3.51
C ILE A 291 45.61 -41.63 4.57
N GLY A 292 45.10 -40.56 5.16
CA GLY A 292 45.80 -39.69 6.12
C GLY A 292 46.59 -38.55 5.49
N LYS A 293 46.82 -38.55 4.17
CA LYS A 293 47.61 -37.54 3.45
C LYS A 293 46.72 -36.49 2.78
N LEU A 294 47.33 -35.36 2.39
CA LEU A 294 46.69 -34.42 1.46
C LEU A 294 46.54 -35.08 0.09
N PHE A 295 45.40 -34.85 -0.54
CA PHE A 295 45.13 -35.35 -1.88
C PHE A 295 46.02 -34.63 -2.90
N SER A 296 46.59 -35.40 -3.84
CA SER A 296 47.57 -34.86 -4.79
C SER A 296 47.01 -33.68 -5.58
N GLN A 297 47.76 -32.58 -5.62
CA GLN A 297 47.45 -31.41 -6.44
C GLN A 297 48.03 -31.50 -7.86
N SER A 298 48.72 -32.60 -8.21
CA SER A 298 49.40 -32.76 -9.50
C SER A 298 48.48 -32.62 -10.72
N HIS A 299 47.18 -32.86 -10.55
CA HIS A 299 46.20 -32.77 -11.64
C HIS A 299 45.50 -31.40 -11.74
N ILE A 300 45.61 -30.53 -10.72
CA ILE A 300 44.89 -29.24 -10.69
C ILE A 300 45.20 -28.41 -11.93
N GLU A 301 46.48 -28.20 -12.25
CA GLU A 301 46.85 -27.31 -13.36
C GLU A 301 46.36 -27.84 -14.71
N SER A 302 46.42 -29.16 -14.94
CA SER A 302 45.88 -29.79 -16.15
C SER A 302 44.36 -29.63 -16.25
N ILE A 303 43.64 -29.81 -15.13
CA ILE A 303 42.18 -29.63 -15.08
C ILE A 303 41.82 -28.16 -15.31
N CYS A 304 42.46 -27.22 -14.60
CA CYS A 304 42.23 -25.79 -14.76
C CYS A 304 42.54 -25.32 -16.19
N GLN A 305 43.60 -25.84 -16.81
CA GLN A 305 43.90 -25.55 -18.21
C GLN A 305 42.78 -26.00 -19.15
N LYS A 306 42.25 -27.22 -18.98
CA LYS A 306 41.10 -27.69 -19.76
C LYS A 306 39.85 -26.83 -19.55
N ILE A 307 39.60 -26.35 -18.33
CA ILE A 307 38.49 -25.43 -18.02
C ILE A 307 38.69 -24.07 -18.71
N LYS A 308 39.93 -23.56 -18.75
CA LYS A 308 40.26 -22.31 -19.45
C LYS A 308 39.99 -22.38 -20.94
N GLU A 309 40.24 -23.53 -21.56
CA GLU A 309 39.97 -23.76 -22.99
C GLU A 309 38.48 -23.84 -23.36
N ILE A 310 37.58 -24.02 -22.38
CA ILE A 310 36.13 -23.89 -22.60
C ILE A 310 35.84 -22.41 -22.88
N GLN A 311 34.97 -22.13 -23.86
CA GLN A 311 34.57 -20.77 -24.17
C GLN A 311 33.41 -20.34 -23.27
N TYR A 312 33.40 -19.08 -22.83
CA TYR A 312 32.22 -18.55 -22.15
C TYR A 312 31.04 -18.42 -23.12
N TYR A 313 29.89 -18.87 -22.66
CA TYR A 313 28.61 -18.53 -23.24
C TYR A 313 28.24 -17.11 -22.84
N LYS A 314 28.07 -16.21 -23.82
CA LYS A 314 27.62 -14.84 -23.59
C LYS A 314 26.11 -14.80 -23.55
N LYS A 315 25.54 -14.77 -22.35
CA LYS A 315 24.09 -14.75 -22.14
C LYS A 315 23.49 -13.46 -22.70
N GLN A 316 22.40 -13.58 -23.46
CA GLN A 316 21.63 -12.42 -23.89
C GLN A 316 20.62 -12.01 -22.81
N LYS A 317 20.35 -10.71 -22.66
CA LYS A 317 19.42 -10.19 -21.63
C LYS A 317 18.00 -10.76 -21.75
N SER A 318 17.57 -11.13 -22.96
CA SER A 318 16.24 -11.68 -23.25
C SER A 318 16.15 -13.20 -23.11
N GLU A 319 17.26 -13.89 -22.87
CA GLU A 319 17.26 -15.35 -22.78
C GLU A 319 16.84 -15.83 -21.40
N THR A 320 15.83 -16.70 -21.40
CA THR A 320 15.32 -17.36 -20.20
C THR A 320 15.77 -18.82 -20.21
N PHE A 321 16.33 -19.25 -19.08
CA PHE A 321 16.72 -20.63 -18.83
C PHE A 321 15.58 -21.35 -18.13
N TYR A 322 15.37 -22.61 -18.51
CA TYR A 322 14.26 -23.41 -17.99
C TYR A 322 14.77 -24.61 -17.21
N PHE A 323 14.25 -24.80 -16.02
CA PHE A 323 14.61 -25.95 -15.18
C PHE A 323 13.49 -26.98 -15.21
N GLN A 324 13.88 -28.23 -15.33
CA GLN A 324 12.94 -29.34 -15.22
C GLN A 324 12.41 -29.41 -13.79
N MET A 325 11.09 -29.43 -13.65
CA MET A 325 10.38 -29.51 -12.37
C MET A 325 9.46 -30.73 -12.37
N THR A 326 9.21 -31.30 -11.21
CA THR A 326 8.18 -32.34 -11.05
C THR A 326 6.77 -31.73 -11.04
N ASN A 327 5.73 -32.51 -11.34
CA ASN A 327 4.33 -32.03 -11.24
C ASN A 327 3.98 -31.52 -9.82
N GLN A 328 4.49 -32.18 -8.78
CA GLN A 328 4.30 -31.74 -7.40
C GLN A 328 4.99 -30.39 -7.14
N SER A 329 6.16 -30.17 -7.74
CA SER A 329 6.85 -28.87 -7.73
C SER A 329 6.04 -27.78 -8.42
N LEU A 330 5.31 -28.12 -9.50
CA LEU A 330 4.41 -27.19 -10.16
C LEU A 330 3.18 -26.86 -9.32
N GLU A 331 2.53 -27.85 -8.72
CA GLU A 331 1.41 -27.63 -7.79
C GLU A 331 1.83 -26.72 -6.63
N MET A 332 3.02 -26.97 -6.06
CA MET A 332 3.57 -26.12 -5.00
C MET A 332 3.97 -24.72 -5.49
N LEU A 333 4.45 -24.55 -6.72
CA LEU A 333 4.68 -23.22 -7.30
C LEU A 333 3.37 -22.44 -7.49
N SER A 334 2.28 -23.12 -7.88
CA SER A 334 0.94 -22.50 -7.92
C SER A 334 0.49 -22.06 -6.52
N ALA A 335 0.71 -22.90 -5.51
CA ALA A 335 0.46 -22.56 -4.12
C ALA A 335 1.26 -21.33 -3.65
N ILE A 336 2.56 -21.27 -3.99
CA ILE A 336 3.42 -20.12 -3.70
C ILE A 336 2.90 -18.88 -4.40
N ARG A 337 2.48 -18.98 -5.66
CA ARG A 337 1.87 -17.86 -6.41
C ARG A 337 0.68 -17.31 -5.64
N ASP A 338 -0.29 -18.15 -5.28
CA ASP A 338 -1.53 -17.69 -4.66
C ASP A 338 -1.28 -17.09 -3.26
N CYS A 339 -0.39 -17.71 -2.47
CA CYS A 339 0.06 -17.16 -1.19
C CYS A 339 0.79 -15.81 -1.37
N SER A 340 1.71 -15.72 -2.33
CA SER A 340 2.48 -14.51 -2.60
C SER A 340 1.60 -13.36 -3.08
N ARG A 341 0.53 -13.63 -3.83
CA ARG A 341 -0.49 -12.63 -4.22
C ARG A 341 -1.16 -12.00 -3.01
N GLN A 342 -1.58 -12.82 -2.05
CA GLN A 342 -2.20 -12.33 -0.82
C GLN A 342 -1.22 -11.49 0.02
N ILE A 343 0.03 -11.95 0.15
CA ILE A 343 1.07 -11.21 0.88
C ILE A 343 1.35 -9.86 0.21
N VAL A 344 1.55 -9.86 -1.11
CA VAL A 344 1.81 -8.64 -1.87
C VAL A 344 0.63 -7.66 -1.78
N LYS A 345 -0.61 -8.15 -1.88
CA LYS A 345 -1.82 -7.35 -1.68
C LYS A 345 -1.81 -6.64 -0.32
N LYS A 346 -1.60 -7.41 0.76
CA LYS A 346 -1.55 -6.87 2.11
C LYS A 346 -0.43 -5.85 2.30
N LEU A 347 0.77 -6.13 1.79
CA LEU A 347 1.91 -5.20 1.87
C LEU A 347 1.63 -3.89 1.11
N PHE A 348 0.98 -3.99 -0.06
CA PHE A 348 0.58 -2.83 -0.83
C PHE A 348 -0.49 -2.01 -0.11
N GLU A 349 -1.49 -2.65 0.49
CA GLU A 349 -2.50 -2.00 1.34
C GLU A 349 -1.86 -1.29 2.54
N GLU A 350 -0.91 -1.91 3.23
CA GLU A 350 -0.16 -1.30 4.34
C GLU A 350 0.61 -0.05 3.88
N ILE A 351 1.24 -0.09 2.70
CA ILE A 351 1.89 1.06 2.08
C ILE A 351 0.86 2.17 1.78
N CYS A 352 -0.26 1.83 1.17
CA CYS A 352 -1.32 2.77 0.85
C CYS A 352 -1.95 3.38 2.12
N GLU A 353 -2.18 2.59 3.17
CA GLU A 353 -2.68 3.08 4.46
C GLU A 353 -1.70 4.07 5.09
N TYR A 354 -0.40 3.74 5.08
CA TYR A 354 0.65 4.64 5.55
C TYR A 354 0.66 5.95 4.76
N LEU A 355 0.69 5.87 3.43
CA LEU A 355 0.65 7.05 2.55
C LEU A 355 -0.63 7.86 2.74
N SER A 356 -1.75 7.21 3.04
CA SER A 356 -3.03 7.88 3.25
C SER A 356 -3.04 8.81 4.47
N LYS A 357 -2.22 8.49 5.50
CA LYS A 357 -2.05 9.32 6.69
C LYS A 357 -1.34 10.63 6.37
N PHE A 358 -0.55 10.69 5.30
CA PHE A 358 0.08 11.94 4.85
C PHE A 358 -0.92 12.95 4.30
N PHE A 359 -2.03 12.50 3.69
CA PHE A 359 -3.03 13.42 3.17
C PHE A 359 -3.58 14.35 4.24
N ILE A 360 -3.72 13.88 5.49
CA ILE A 360 -4.26 14.66 6.62
C ILE A 360 -3.53 15.99 6.80
N ASN A 361 -2.23 16.04 6.48
CA ASN A 361 -1.37 17.18 6.73
C ASN A 361 -1.05 18.00 5.47
N LEU A 362 -1.62 17.66 4.31
CA LEU A 362 -1.37 18.41 3.08
C LEU A 362 -2.20 19.70 3.03
N ASN A 363 -1.60 20.75 2.49
CA ASN A 363 -2.30 21.98 2.11
C ASN A 363 -2.95 21.85 0.72
N GLU A 364 -3.78 22.82 0.34
CA GLU A 364 -4.54 22.84 -0.93
C GLU A 364 -3.62 22.68 -2.15
N ASN A 365 -2.53 23.45 -2.22
CA ASN A 365 -1.57 23.41 -3.34
C ASN A 365 -0.84 22.07 -3.46
N GLN A 366 -0.57 21.39 -2.34
CA GLN A 366 0.03 20.05 -2.34
C GLN A 366 -1.00 18.99 -2.74
N LEU A 367 -2.23 19.12 -2.26
CA LEU A 367 -3.30 18.18 -2.55
C LEU A 367 -3.69 18.22 -4.04
N ASP A 368 -3.68 19.41 -4.66
CA ASP A 368 -3.95 19.59 -6.10
C ASP A 368 -2.90 18.94 -7.01
N GLN A 369 -1.72 18.59 -6.49
CA GLN A 369 -0.70 17.83 -7.23
C GLN A 369 -1.01 16.33 -7.30
N PHE A 370 -1.85 15.81 -6.40
CA PHE A 370 -2.11 14.36 -6.33
C PHE A 370 -2.74 13.78 -7.60
N PRO A 371 -3.77 14.38 -8.24
CA PRO A 371 -4.28 13.90 -9.52
C PRO A 371 -3.19 13.82 -10.60
N GLN A 372 -2.29 14.80 -10.65
CA GLN A 372 -1.18 14.82 -11.62
C GLN A 372 -0.19 13.68 -11.39
N ILE A 373 0.07 13.32 -10.12
CA ILE A 373 0.89 12.17 -9.75
C ILE A 373 0.24 10.88 -10.27
N ILE A 374 -1.07 10.70 -10.04
CA ILE A 374 -1.82 9.52 -10.49
C ILE A 374 -1.86 9.43 -12.02
N ASP A 375 -2.14 10.54 -12.70
CA ASP A 375 -2.17 10.59 -14.17
C ASP A 375 -0.80 10.28 -14.77
N ASN A 376 0.28 10.80 -14.17
CA ASN A 376 1.63 10.51 -14.60
C ASN A 376 1.97 9.03 -14.39
N TYR A 377 1.66 8.46 -13.23
CA TYR A 377 1.83 7.03 -12.97
C TYR A 377 1.09 6.17 -14.00
N ASN A 378 -0.19 6.44 -14.25
CA ASN A 378 -1.01 5.70 -15.21
C ASN A 378 -0.44 5.80 -16.64
N SER A 379 0.03 6.99 -17.03
CA SER A 379 0.68 7.22 -18.33
C SER A 379 1.98 6.40 -18.47
N GLN A 380 2.84 6.43 -17.45
CA GLN A 380 4.09 5.64 -17.45
C GLN A 380 3.81 4.15 -17.45
N TYR A 381 2.81 3.70 -16.69
CA TYR A 381 2.39 2.31 -16.71
C TYR A 381 1.93 1.89 -18.11
N GLU A 382 1.01 2.64 -18.72
CA GLU A 382 0.45 2.33 -20.05
C GLU A 382 1.53 2.28 -21.14
N ALA A 383 2.50 3.19 -21.08
CA ALA A 383 3.65 3.21 -21.98
C ALA A 383 4.55 1.97 -21.84
N ASN A 384 4.65 1.41 -20.62
CA ASN A 384 5.58 0.34 -20.31
C ASN A 384 4.92 -1.05 -20.18
N LYS A 385 3.58 -1.17 -20.08
CA LYS A 385 2.87 -2.42 -19.74
C LYS A 385 3.21 -3.65 -20.56
N LYS A 386 3.67 -3.49 -21.80
CA LYS A 386 4.10 -4.61 -22.67
C LYS A 386 5.53 -5.11 -22.39
N LYS A 387 6.34 -4.31 -21.70
CA LYS A 387 7.76 -4.53 -21.42
C LYS A 387 8.07 -4.73 -19.94
N LEU A 388 7.09 -4.48 -19.06
CA LEU A 388 7.28 -4.57 -17.61
C LEU A 388 7.43 -6.03 -17.18
N ILE A 389 8.57 -6.32 -16.53
CA ILE A 389 8.70 -7.41 -15.56
C ILE A 389 8.31 -6.87 -14.17
N ASN A 390 8.07 -7.75 -13.19
CA ASN A 390 7.47 -7.34 -11.92
C ASN A 390 8.40 -6.42 -11.10
N SER A 391 9.72 -6.58 -11.21
CA SER A 391 10.71 -5.67 -10.61
C SER A 391 10.68 -4.28 -11.24
N THR A 392 10.55 -4.16 -12.56
CA THR A 392 10.39 -2.85 -13.21
C THR A 392 9.07 -2.19 -12.82
N TYR A 393 8.05 -2.98 -12.49
CA TYR A 393 6.81 -2.46 -11.95
C TYR A 393 6.99 -1.86 -10.54
N TYR A 394 7.77 -2.51 -9.67
CA TYR A 394 8.15 -1.93 -8.39
C TYR A 394 8.87 -0.58 -8.57
N ASP A 395 9.79 -0.49 -9.52
CA ASP A 395 10.51 0.75 -9.82
C ASP A 395 9.55 1.85 -10.30
N LEU A 396 8.55 1.51 -11.12
CA LEU A 396 7.50 2.45 -11.52
C LEU A 396 6.66 2.94 -10.34
N LEU A 397 6.21 2.03 -9.47
CA LEU A 397 5.45 2.40 -8.27
C LEU A 397 6.27 3.33 -7.37
N LEU A 398 7.52 2.96 -7.13
CA LEU A 398 8.40 3.74 -6.27
C LEU A 398 8.64 5.13 -6.87
N GLN A 399 9.02 5.21 -8.15
CA GLN A 399 9.41 6.45 -8.81
C GLN A 399 8.24 7.40 -9.08
N TYR A 400 7.09 6.87 -9.51
CA TYR A 400 6.00 7.70 -10.04
C TYR A 400 4.78 7.79 -9.12
N LEU A 401 4.66 6.94 -8.10
CA LEU A 401 3.55 6.98 -7.16
C LEU A 401 4.03 7.28 -5.74
N PHE A 402 4.85 6.41 -5.16
CA PHE A 402 5.22 6.50 -3.75
C PHE A 402 6.13 7.70 -3.45
N GLN A 403 7.23 7.84 -4.18
CA GLN A 403 8.20 8.92 -3.95
C GLN A 403 7.58 10.32 -4.16
N PRO A 404 6.78 10.57 -5.21
CA PRO A 404 6.10 11.85 -5.36
C PRO A 404 5.16 12.17 -4.20
N ILE A 405 4.40 11.20 -3.68
CA ILE A 405 3.52 11.41 -2.51
C ILE A 405 4.35 11.75 -1.27
N ILE A 406 5.45 11.04 -1.03
CA ILE A 406 6.34 11.29 0.12
C ILE A 406 6.97 12.68 0.04
N ASN A 407 7.39 13.09 -1.16
CA ASN A 407 8.02 14.39 -1.38
C ASN A 407 7.08 15.58 -1.07
N LEU A 408 5.75 15.36 -1.01
CA LEU A 408 4.81 16.39 -0.59
C LEU A 408 5.00 16.80 0.88
N GLN A 409 5.61 15.97 1.74
CA GLN A 409 5.71 16.20 3.19
C GLN A 409 7.10 16.59 3.73
N LEU A 410 8.12 16.82 2.89
CA LEU A 410 9.47 17.27 3.28
C LEU A 410 10.02 16.60 4.59
N ASN A 411 10.57 15.38 4.45
CA ASN A 411 11.67 14.82 5.28
C ASN A 411 11.38 13.98 6.54
N GLN A 412 10.32 13.17 6.63
CA GLN A 412 10.30 12.09 7.65
C GLN A 412 9.93 10.74 7.04
N TYR A 413 10.96 9.91 6.81
CA TYR A 413 10.80 8.49 6.52
C TYR A 413 10.64 7.72 7.84
N ASP A 414 9.54 7.00 7.98
CA ASP A 414 9.42 5.97 9.01
C ASP A 414 10.22 4.72 8.58
N GLN A 415 11.00 4.17 9.52
CA GLN A 415 11.70 2.89 9.32
C GLN A 415 10.71 1.75 9.02
N SER A 416 9.50 1.80 9.59
CA SER A 416 8.43 0.83 9.34
C SER A 416 8.00 0.81 7.86
N TYR A 417 7.81 1.99 7.25
CA TYR A 417 7.47 2.12 5.84
C TYR A 417 8.57 1.54 4.93
N THR A 418 9.83 1.86 5.23
CA THR A 418 10.98 1.32 4.50
C THR A 418 11.03 -0.20 4.60
N LYS A 419 10.72 -0.77 5.77
CA LYS A 419 10.63 -2.23 5.98
C LYS A 419 9.54 -2.86 5.08
N THR A 420 8.34 -2.27 5.02
CA THR A 420 7.24 -2.77 4.17
C THR A 420 7.57 -2.67 2.68
N LEU A 421 8.19 -1.57 2.23
CA LEU A 421 8.66 -1.42 0.85
C LEU A 421 9.68 -2.49 0.45
N LYS A 422 10.64 -2.79 1.34
CA LYS A 422 11.64 -3.85 1.09
C LYS A 422 11.00 -5.24 1.03
N LYS A 423 9.99 -5.52 1.86
CA LYS A 423 9.20 -6.76 1.78
C LYS A 423 8.50 -6.87 0.42
N LEU A 424 7.82 -5.80 -0.01
CA LEU A 424 7.16 -5.77 -1.33
C LEU A 424 8.17 -6.02 -2.46
N GLN A 425 9.31 -5.31 -2.42
CA GLN A 425 10.38 -5.48 -3.42
C GLN A 425 10.90 -6.93 -3.46
N PHE A 426 11.11 -7.56 -2.31
CA PHE A 426 11.54 -8.95 -2.24
C PHE A 426 10.55 -9.87 -2.97
N PHE A 427 9.25 -9.74 -2.70
CA PHE A 427 8.26 -10.59 -3.37
C PHE A 427 8.25 -10.37 -4.88
N LEU A 428 8.27 -9.13 -5.34
CA LEU A 428 8.24 -8.83 -6.77
C LEU A 428 9.50 -9.29 -7.50
N ARG A 429 10.67 -9.15 -6.88
CA ARG A 429 11.95 -9.51 -7.50
C ARG A 429 12.33 -10.98 -7.32
N GLU A 430 12.23 -11.50 -6.10
CA GLU A 430 12.73 -12.83 -5.77
C GLU A 430 11.68 -13.91 -5.95
N VAL A 431 10.41 -13.63 -5.62
CA VAL A 431 9.33 -14.61 -5.78
C VAL A 431 8.75 -14.52 -7.19
N TYR A 432 8.33 -13.35 -7.66
CA TYR A 432 7.69 -13.23 -8.97
C TYR A 432 8.70 -13.38 -10.12
N ASP A 433 9.74 -12.54 -10.16
CA ASP A 433 10.67 -12.50 -11.29
C ASP A 433 11.70 -13.65 -11.31
N ASN A 434 12.16 -14.13 -10.15
CA ASN A 434 13.20 -15.16 -10.10
C ASN A 434 12.66 -16.59 -9.88
N LEU A 435 11.58 -16.74 -9.12
CA LEU A 435 11.00 -18.06 -8.84
C LEU A 435 9.84 -18.38 -9.79
N LEU A 436 8.80 -17.56 -9.80
CA LEU A 436 7.55 -17.84 -10.52
C LEU A 436 7.67 -17.62 -12.04
N VAL A 437 8.66 -16.86 -12.52
CA VAL A 437 9.00 -16.84 -13.97
C VAL A 437 9.32 -18.23 -14.50
N GLN A 438 9.92 -19.11 -13.68
CA GLN A 438 10.18 -20.50 -14.07
C GLN A 438 8.88 -21.30 -14.25
N PHE A 439 7.79 -20.86 -13.61
CA PHE A 439 6.46 -21.45 -13.73
C PHE A 439 5.77 -21.06 -15.05
N ASN A 440 5.98 -19.82 -15.53
CA ASN A 440 5.32 -19.30 -16.73
C ASN A 440 5.63 -20.11 -18.01
N PHE A 441 6.82 -20.71 -18.13
CA PHE A 441 7.19 -21.54 -19.29
C PHE A 441 6.32 -22.78 -19.47
N LEU A 442 5.83 -23.35 -18.37
CA LEU A 442 5.12 -24.62 -18.39
C LEU A 442 3.62 -24.44 -18.64
N GLN A 443 3.09 -23.20 -18.53
CA GLN A 443 1.68 -22.87 -18.70
C GLN A 443 1.37 -21.94 -19.88
N ASP A 444 2.30 -21.77 -20.84
CA ASP A 444 2.09 -21.02 -22.10
C ASP A 444 0.85 -21.48 -22.91
N LYS A 445 0.21 -22.61 -22.53
CA LYS A 445 -1.03 -23.11 -23.12
C LYS A 445 -2.32 -22.49 -22.56
N GLU A 446 -2.32 -21.81 -21.41
CA GLU A 446 -3.56 -21.33 -20.77
C GLU A 446 -3.59 -19.83 -20.44
N GLY A 447 -2.60 -19.04 -20.88
CA GLY A 447 -2.64 -17.58 -20.74
C GLY A 447 -2.37 -17.07 -19.32
N TYR A 448 -1.83 -17.91 -18.43
CA TYR A 448 -1.42 -17.51 -17.07
C TYR A 448 -0.15 -16.68 -17.09
N LYS A 449 -0.27 -15.39 -17.40
CA LYS A 449 0.79 -14.43 -17.12
C LYS A 449 0.77 -14.09 -15.64
N ILE A 450 1.81 -14.51 -14.91
CA ILE A 450 2.09 -14.03 -13.54
C ILE A 450 2.65 -12.61 -13.66
N ASN A 451 1.76 -11.67 -14.00
CA ASN A 451 2.06 -10.24 -14.06
C ASN A 451 1.40 -9.57 -12.86
N PHE A 452 2.19 -9.23 -11.87
CA PHE A 452 1.80 -8.22 -10.89
C PHE A 452 1.59 -6.89 -11.61
N GLY A 453 0.58 -6.14 -11.21
CA GLY A 453 0.45 -4.74 -11.65
C GLY A 453 -0.28 -4.48 -12.97
N ILE A 454 -1.03 -5.45 -13.52
CA ILE A 454 -2.05 -5.07 -14.51
C ILE A 454 -3.03 -4.13 -13.79
N ILE A 455 -3.41 -2.97 -14.33
CA ILE A 455 -4.21 -1.94 -13.62
C ILE A 455 -5.55 -2.46 -13.02
N ASP A 456 -6.01 -3.65 -13.44
CA ASP A 456 -7.14 -4.37 -12.84
C ASP A 456 -6.71 -5.52 -11.88
N CYS A 457 -5.48 -5.49 -11.38
CA CYS A 457 -4.96 -6.52 -10.51
C CYS A 457 -5.63 -6.41 -9.15
N TYR A 458 -6.28 -7.51 -8.78
CA TYR A 458 -6.93 -7.70 -7.49
C TYR A 458 -6.03 -7.28 -6.32
N GLU A 459 -4.72 -7.47 -6.47
CA GLU A 459 -3.68 -7.19 -5.48
C GLU A 459 -3.50 -5.70 -5.15
N MET A 460 -3.92 -4.76 -6.01
CA MET A 460 -3.72 -3.32 -5.78
C MET A 460 -4.99 -2.51 -5.62
N SER A 461 -6.11 -3.03 -6.13
CA SER A 461 -7.38 -2.30 -6.21
C SER A 461 -7.83 -1.70 -4.87
N GLU A 462 -7.74 -2.47 -3.78
CA GLU A 462 -8.11 -2.03 -2.43
C GLU A 462 -7.18 -0.94 -1.88
N GLY A 463 -5.86 -1.10 -2.04
CA GLY A 463 -4.88 -0.08 -1.66
C GLY A 463 -5.05 1.25 -2.42
N MET A 464 -5.27 1.19 -3.73
CA MET A 464 -5.52 2.39 -4.54
C MET A 464 -6.83 3.08 -4.15
N LEU A 465 -7.88 2.31 -3.88
CA LEU A 465 -9.16 2.83 -3.40
C LEU A 465 -9.01 3.53 -2.04
N LEU A 466 -8.17 2.99 -1.14
CA LEU A 466 -7.87 3.62 0.14
C LEU A 466 -7.18 4.99 -0.05
N LEU A 467 -6.18 5.08 -0.94
CA LEU A 467 -5.53 6.37 -1.25
C LEU A 467 -6.53 7.38 -1.81
N GLN A 468 -7.37 6.97 -2.75
CA GLN A 468 -8.38 7.84 -3.36
C GLN A 468 -9.39 8.34 -2.32
N LYS A 469 -9.90 7.47 -1.45
CA LYS A 469 -10.84 7.85 -0.38
C LYS A 469 -10.22 8.86 0.58
N SER A 470 -8.96 8.67 0.96
CA SER A 470 -8.27 9.59 1.87
C SER A 470 -7.97 10.94 1.23
N TYR A 471 -7.60 10.95 -0.05
CA TYR A 471 -7.48 12.19 -0.84
C TYR A 471 -8.82 12.96 -0.89
N GLU A 472 -9.92 12.32 -1.27
CA GLU A 472 -11.23 12.98 -1.36
C GLU A 472 -11.72 13.49 0.01
N LYS A 473 -11.47 12.72 1.08
CA LYS A 473 -11.77 13.16 2.45
C LYS A 473 -10.99 14.42 2.82
N GLN A 474 -9.69 14.46 2.55
CA GLN A 474 -8.89 15.65 2.85
C GLN A 474 -9.34 16.86 2.03
N LYS A 475 -9.64 16.65 0.74
CA LYS A 475 -10.13 17.71 -0.15
C LYS A 475 -11.42 18.33 0.39
N PHE A 476 -12.32 17.49 0.90
CA PHE A 476 -13.53 17.94 1.57
C PHE A 476 -13.23 18.77 2.82
N ILE A 477 -12.30 18.33 3.68
CA ILE A 477 -11.90 19.05 4.90
C ILE A 477 -11.32 20.43 4.56
N ILE A 478 -10.40 20.52 3.60
CA ILE A 478 -9.80 21.79 3.17
C ILE A 478 -10.87 22.74 2.63
N LYS A 479 -11.83 22.22 1.84
CA LYS A 479 -12.96 23.01 1.36
C LYS A 479 -13.81 23.57 2.51
N GLN A 480 -14.10 22.76 3.53
CA GLN A 480 -14.83 23.23 4.72
C GLN A 480 -14.03 24.28 5.50
N GLN A 481 -12.72 24.09 5.68
CA GLN A 481 -11.85 25.08 6.33
C GLN A 481 -11.79 26.40 5.56
N ARG A 482 -11.82 26.36 4.24
CA ARG A 482 -11.90 27.57 3.40
C ARG A 482 -13.22 28.30 3.58
N GLN A 483 -14.34 27.58 3.52
CA GLN A 483 -15.66 28.17 3.76
C GLN A 483 -15.78 28.77 5.16
N GLN A 484 -15.19 28.11 6.18
CA GLN A 484 -15.13 28.64 7.53
C GLN A 484 -14.30 29.93 7.59
N ARG A 485 -13.12 29.98 6.97
CA ARG A 485 -12.30 31.20 6.91
C ARG A 485 -13.02 32.34 6.19
N GLU A 486 -13.69 32.06 5.08
CA GLU A 486 -14.48 33.05 4.35
C GLU A 486 -15.64 33.60 5.21
N LEU A 487 -16.25 32.75 6.05
CA LEU A 487 -17.27 33.16 7.01
C LEU A 487 -16.67 33.99 8.16
N ASP A 488 -15.54 33.56 8.73
CA ASP A 488 -14.84 34.28 9.79
C ASP A 488 -14.38 35.67 9.31
N ASP A 489 -13.89 35.76 8.07
CA ASP A 489 -13.54 37.03 7.43
C ASP A 489 -14.78 37.94 7.27
N GLN A 490 -15.93 37.38 6.87
CA GLN A 490 -17.19 38.12 6.80
C GLN A 490 -17.67 38.60 8.17
N ILE A 491 -17.54 37.77 9.20
CA ILE A 491 -17.87 38.14 10.58
C ILE A 491 -16.95 39.27 11.04
N MET A 492 -15.63 39.16 10.81
CA MET A 492 -14.67 40.20 11.16
C MET A 492 -14.96 41.53 10.44
N ILE A 493 -15.34 41.49 9.16
CA ILE A 493 -15.76 42.68 8.40
C ILE A 493 -17.01 43.29 9.05
N SER A 494 -18.03 42.47 9.35
CA SER A 494 -19.28 42.92 9.99
C SER A 494 -19.04 43.51 11.39
N GLU A 495 -18.17 42.90 12.20
CA GLU A 495 -17.78 43.43 13.51
C GLU A 495 -17.03 44.76 13.39
N ASN A 496 -16.15 44.90 12.39
CA ASN A 496 -15.48 46.17 12.10
C ASN A 496 -16.48 47.24 11.66
N GLU A 497 -17.44 46.91 10.79
CA GLU A 497 -18.51 47.83 10.38
C GLU A 497 -19.38 48.25 11.57
N GLN A 498 -19.75 47.31 12.45
CA GLN A 498 -20.50 47.57 13.67
C GLN A 498 -19.70 48.46 14.63
N ASN A 499 -18.39 48.25 14.76
CA ASN A 499 -17.51 49.08 15.57
C ASN A 499 -17.41 50.51 15.02
N VAL A 500 -17.29 50.67 13.70
CA VAL A 500 -17.32 51.98 13.03
C VAL A 500 -18.69 52.66 13.25
N LEU A 501 -19.78 51.92 13.16
CA LEU A 501 -21.13 52.44 13.42
C LEU A 501 -21.28 52.87 14.89
N ASN A 502 -20.83 52.05 15.84
CA ASN A 502 -20.84 52.37 17.26
C ASN A 502 -20.00 53.62 17.57
N GLN A 503 -18.83 53.78 16.95
CA GLN A 503 -18.02 54.99 17.06
C GLN A 503 -18.75 56.22 16.51
N LYS A 504 -19.45 56.09 15.36
CA LYS A 504 -20.30 57.16 14.83
C LYS A 504 -21.43 57.52 15.79
N VAL A 505 -22.16 56.53 16.32
CA VAL A 505 -23.22 56.76 17.31
C VAL A 505 -22.68 57.46 18.55
N GLN A 506 -21.54 57.03 19.09
CA GLN A 506 -20.90 57.70 20.22
C GLN A 506 -20.49 59.15 19.89
N SER A 507 -19.98 59.40 18.68
CA SER A 507 -19.63 60.76 18.24
C SER A 507 -20.87 61.66 18.10
N SER A 508 -21.97 61.13 17.56
CA SER A 508 -23.24 61.83 17.46
C SER A 508 -23.85 62.07 18.84
N GLN A 509 -23.77 61.12 19.76
CA GLN A 509 -24.24 61.29 21.14
C GLN A 509 -23.46 62.41 21.83
N LYS A 510 -22.13 62.46 21.68
CA LYS A 510 -21.33 63.58 22.20
C LYS A 510 -21.75 64.93 21.60
N GLN A 511 -22.07 64.99 20.31
CA GLN A 511 -22.61 66.21 19.70
C GLN A 511 -23.98 66.60 20.27
N ILE A 512 -24.87 65.63 20.48
CA ILE A 512 -26.18 65.87 21.10
C ILE A 512 -26.00 66.39 22.53
N ASP A 513 -25.11 65.79 23.31
CA ASP A 513 -24.82 66.21 24.68
C ASP A 513 -24.26 67.65 24.71
N GLN A 514 -23.36 68.00 23.78
CA GLN A 514 -22.85 69.37 23.60
C GLN A 514 -23.96 70.35 23.21
N GLN A 515 -24.87 69.96 22.31
CA GLN A 515 -26.01 70.79 21.93
C GLN A 515 -26.99 70.97 23.09
N MET A 516 -27.25 69.92 23.87
CA MET A 516 -28.06 69.99 25.09
C MET A 516 -27.43 70.92 26.13
N GLU A 517 -26.11 70.88 26.28
CA GLU A 517 -25.38 71.79 27.17
C GLU A 517 -25.49 73.25 26.70
N GLN A 518 -25.37 73.51 25.38
CA GLN A 518 -25.65 74.82 24.79
C GLN A 518 -27.09 75.28 24.99
N ILE A 519 -28.07 74.39 24.80
CA ILE A 519 -29.49 74.68 25.07
C ILE A 519 -29.70 75.01 26.55
N ASN A 520 -29.05 74.29 27.46
CA ASN A 520 -29.13 74.56 28.88
C ASN A 520 -28.48 75.90 29.26
N GLN A 521 -27.35 76.27 28.61
CA GLN A 521 -26.76 77.60 28.76
C GLN A 521 -27.70 78.70 28.25
N LEU A 522 -28.27 78.54 27.05
CA LEU A 522 -29.26 79.46 26.49
C LEU A 522 -30.52 79.56 27.35
N ASN A 523 -30.99 78.45 27.91
CA ASN A 523 -32.12 78.44 28.85
C ASN A 523 -31.77 79.14 30.17
N ASN A 524 -30.54 79.02 30.65
CA ASN A 524 -30.08 79.73 31.84
C ASN A 524 -29.95 81.25 31.59
N GLU A 525 -29.48 81.66 30.41
CA GLU A 525 -29.50 83.06 29.96
C GLU A 525 -30.93 83.59 29.81
N ALA A 526 -31.83 82.81 29.22
CA ALA A 526 -33.25 83.15 29.12
C ALA A 526 -33.91 83.27 30.50
N ASN A 527 -33.56 82.40 31.46
CA ASN A 527 -34.05 82.48 32.84
C ASN A 527 -33.50 83.69 33.61
N GLN A 528 -32.27 84.14 33.31
CA GLN A 528 -31.74 85.40 33.84
C GLN A 528 -32.48 86.62 33.27
N LEU A 529 -32.80 86.62 31.98
CA LEU A 529 -33.63 87.66 31.34
C LEU A 529 -35.06 87.68 31.92
N ASN A 530 -35.64 86.52 32.20
CA ASN A 530 -36.99 86.38 32.77
C ASN A 530 -37.06 86.85 34.25
N MET A 531 -35.97 86.73 35.01
CA MET A 531 -35.84 87.30 36.36
C MET A 531 -35.76 88.83 36.36
N GLU A 532 -35.20 89.42 35.31
CA GLU A 532 -35.13 90.87 35.11
C GLU A 532 -36.49 91.45 34.70
N GLU A 533 -37.28 90.70 33.93
CA GLU A 533 -38.65 91.04 33.54
C GLU A 533 -39.63 90.97 34.73
N LYS A 534 -39.41 90.03 35.65
CA LYS A 534 -40.19 89.91 36.91
C LYS A 534 -40.07 91.13 37.84
N ARG A 535 -38.95 91.87 37.80
CA ARG A 535 -38.77 93.13 38.56
C ARG A 535 -39.54 94.31 37.95
N LYS A 536 -39.87 94.28 36.66
CA LYS A 536 -40.70 95.30 35.99
C LYS A 536 -42.21 95.05 36.15
N GLN A 537 -42.63 93.79 36.31
CA GLN A 537 -44.04 93.41 36.45
C GLN A 537 -44.67 93.77 37.81
N GLU A 538 -43.86 94.06 38.84
CA GLU A 538 -44.35 94.48 40.16
C GLU A 538 -44.77 95.96 40.21
N GLN A 539 -44.30 96.79 39.26
CA GLN A 539 -44.77 98.17 39.05
C GLN A 539 -46.09 98.24 38.25
N LEU A 540 -46.49 97.18 37.54
CA LEU A 540 -47.70 97.15 36.69
C LEU A 540 -48.99 96.72 37.43
N LYS A 541 -48.88 96.27 38.69
CA LYS A 541 -50.03 95.90 39.55
C LYS A 541 -50.98 97.08 39.86
N ILE A 542 -50.52 98.32 39.63
CA ILE A 542 -51.34 99.54 39.74
C ILE A 542 -52.28 99.72 38.52
N GLN A 543 -52.05 99.00 37.42
CA GLN A 543 -52.75 99.22 36.14
C GLN A 543 -53.91 98.23 35.87
N LYS A 544 -54.03 97.14 36.65
CA LYS A 544 -55.06 96.09 36.45
C LYS A 544 -56.35 96.27 37.27
N GLN A 545 -56.63 97.49 37.72
CA GLN A 545 -57.99 97.99 37.91
C GLN A 545 -58.74 98.19 36.56
N GLN A 546 -58.07 97.97 35.41
CA GLN A 546 -58.65 98.06 34.07
C GLN A 546 -59.02 96.70 33.43
N GLU A 547 -58.70 95.56 34.05
CA GLU A 547 -59.02 94.22 33.50
C GLU A 547 -60.38 93.65 33.95
N GLU A 548 -61.12 94.42 34.75
CA GLU A 548 -62.54 94.18 35.08
C GLU A 548 -63.47 94.18 33.83
N GLN A 549 -62.93 94.59 32.67
CA GLN A 549 -63.55 94.47 31.35
C GLN A 549 -63.31 93.11 30.63
N GLN A 550 -62.41 92.25 31.10
CA GLN A 550 -62.22 90.89 30.55
C GLN A 550 -63.16 89.85 31.19
N LYS A 551 -63.81 90.19 32.30
CA LYS A 551 -64.79 89.34 33.02
C LYS A 551 -66.03 88.98 32.17
N LYS A 552 -66.33 89.75 31.13
CA LYS A 552 -67.42 89.49 30.17
C LYS A 552 -67.05 88.56 29.00
N LYS A 553 -65.77 88.17 28.84
CA LYS A 553 -65.32 87.16 27.86
C LYS A 553 -65.26 85.73 28.43
N ILE A 554 -65.30 85.59 29.76
CA ILE A 554 -65.22 84.28 30.44
C ILE A 554 -66.57 83.55 30.48
N GLU A 555 -67.69 84.28 30.46
CA GLU A 555 -69.04 83.69 30.38
C GLU A 555 -69.36 83.08 28.98
N SER A 556 -68.62 83.48 27.94
CA SER A 556 -68.70 82.91 26.58
C SER A 556 -67.88 81.61 26.42
N ILE A 557 -67.00 81.26 27.36
CA ILE A 557 -66.14 80.07 27.30
C ILE A 557 -66.75 78.92 28.14
N GLN A 558 -67.59 79.21 29.13
CA GLN A 558 -68.33 78.21 29.90
C GLN A 558 -69.44 77.48 29.12
N SER A 559 -69.96 78.03 28.00
CA SER A 559 -70.86 77.29 27.10
C SER A 559 -70.13 76.33 26.16
N SER A 560 -68.86 76.60 25.83
CA SER A 560 -68.03 75.77 24.95
C SER A 560 -67.40 74.57 25.65
N ILE A 561 -67.20 74.66 26.97
CA ILE A 561 -66.71 73.55 27.82
C ILE A 561 -67.80 72.48 28.02
N THR A 562 -69.06 72.87 28.19
CA THR A 562 -70.22 71.94 28.26
C THR A 562 -70.43 71.19 26.93
N GLN A 563 -70.09 71.80 25.80
CA GLN A 563 -70.19 71.17 24.47
C GLN A 563 -69.05 70.17 24.18
N LYS A 564 -67.86 70.37 24.74
CA LYS A 564 -66.72 69.43 24.62
C LYS A 564 -66.75 68.28 25.63
N GLN A 565 -67.45 68.41 26.75
CA GLN A 565 -67.71 67.30 27.68
C GLN A 565 -68.71 66.26 27.10
N ASN A 566 -69.64 66.69 26.24
CA ASN A 566 -70.51 65.76 25.50
C ASN A 566 -69.79 65.07 24.32
N GLN A 567 -68.73 65.66 23.76
CA GLN A 567 -67.88 65.00 22.75
C GLN A 567 -66.90 63.97 23.35
N LEU A 568 -66.49 64.15 24.61
CA LEU A 568 -65.65 63.18 25.34
C LEU A 568 -66.45 61.92 25.76
N ASN A 569 -67.75 62.06 26.03
CA ASN A 569 -68.64 60.93 26.32
C ASN A 569 -68.99 60.12 25.05
N ASN A 570 -69.00 60.75 23.85
CA ASN A 570 -69.09 60.02 22.58
C ASN A 570 -67.79 59.29 22.19
N PHE A 571 -66.61 59.78 22.62
CA PHE A 571 -65.35 59.06 22.41
C PHE A 571 -65.19 57.84 23.33
N LYS A 572 -65.74 57.88 24.56
CA LYS A 572 -65.82 56.69 25.44
C LYS A 572 -66.77 55.62 24.91
N SER A 573 -67.85 55.99 24.20
CA SER A 573 -68.74 55.04 23.51
C SER A 573 -68.08 54.36 22.30
N ASN A 574 -67.14 55.00 21.61
CA ASN A 574 -66.47 54.44 20.44
C ASN A 574 -65.28 53.51 20.78
N ILE A 575 -64.69 53.65 21.97
CA ILE A 575 -63.66 52.70 22.47
C ILE A 575 -64.30 51.39 22.97
N ILE A 576 -65.54 51.44 23.47
CA ILE A 576 -66.30 50.24 23.89
C ILE A 576 -66.78 49.44 22.67
N ASN A 577 -67.15 50.09 21.55
CA ASN A 577 -67.51 49.39 20.31
C ASN A 577 -66.29 48.80 19.57
N GLY A 578 -65.10 49.40 19.66
CA GLY A 578 -63.87 48.85 19.10
C GLY A 578 -63.32 47.61 19.83
N GLN A 579 -63.69 47.41 21.10
CA GLN A 579 -63.35 46.21 21.87
C GLN A 579 -64.33 45.04 21.63
N GLU A 580 -65.53 45.32 21.11
CA GLU A 580 -66.51 44.30 20.68
C GLU A 580 -66.18 43.76 19.27
N ASP A 581 -65.58 44.56 18.39
CA ASP A 581 -65.15 44.14 17.05
C ASP A 581 -63.84 43.32 17.06
N LEU A 582 -62.96 43.55 18.05
CA LEU A 582 -61.78 42.69 18.29
C LEU A 582 -62.18 41.31 18.86
N ARG A 583 -63.25 41.24 19.68
CA ARG A 583 -63.80 39.98 20.20
C ARG A 583 -64.54 39.17 19.11
N LYS A 584 -65.20 39.83 18.16
CA LYS A 584 -65.80 39.17 16.98
C LYS A 584 -64.76 38.66 15.97
N MET A 585 -63.64 39.38 15.79
CA MET A 585 -62.51 38.91 14.96
C MET A 585 -61.81 37.68 15.57
N GLU A 586 -61.65 37.62 16.90
CA GLU A 586 -61.12 36.42 17.59
C GLU A 586 -62.09 35.21 17.46
N GLU A 587 -63.42 35.43 17.53
CA GLU A 587 -64.44 34.39 17.27
C GLU A 587 -64.62 33.99 15.79
N GLU A 588 -64.09 34.79 14.84
CA GLU A 588 -64.12 34.51 13.40
C GLU A 588 -62.84 33.78 12.95
N VAL A 589 -61.69 34.09 13.55
CA VAL A 589 -60.42 33.36 13.37
C VAL A 589 -60.49 31.94 13.95
N ASP A 590 -61.17 31.73 15.09
CA ASP A 590 -61.42 30.39 15.63
C ASP A 590 -62.43 29.58 14.79
N ARG A 591 -63.42 30.23 14.17
CA ARG A 591 -64.34 29.60 13.20
C ARG A 591 -63.64 29.17 11.92
N HIS A 592 -62.77 30.01 11.36
CA HIS A 592 -61.99 29.69 10.16
C HIS A 592 -60.95 28.59 10.40
N THR A 593 -60.39 28.53 11.61
CA THR A 593 -59.47 27.46 12.01
C THR A 593 -60.18 26.10 12.14
N GLN A 594 -61.43 26.07 12.61
CA GLN A 594 -62.28 24.88 12.62
C GLN A 594 -62.79 24.47 11.22
N GLU A 595 -63.03 25.43 10.33
CA GLU A 595 -63.49 25.18 8.95
C GLU A 595 -62.39 24.60 8.04
N VAL A 596 -61.13 25.05 8.21
CA VAL A 596 -59.95 24.50 7.50
C VAL A 596 -59.58 23.09 7.98
N GLN A 597 -59.83 22.75 9.25
CA GLN A 597 -59.68 21.37 9.75
C GLN A 597 -60.79 20.45 9.19
N LYS A 598 -62.02 20.95 9.06
CA LYS A 598 -63.17 20.22 8.48
C LYS A 598 -63.00 19.95 6.98
N GLN A 599 -62.45 20.90 6.21
CA GLN A 599 -62.16 20.71 4.78
C GLN A 599 -61.00 19.72 4.51
N ASN A 600 -60.00 19.68 5.40
CA ASN A 600 -58.89 18.73 5.30
C ASN A 600 -59.27 17.28 5.68
N GLN A 601 -60.28 17.10 6.56
CA GLN A 601 -60.90 15.78 6.78
C GLN A 601 -61.77 15.34 5.59
N GLN A 602 -62.59 16.23 5.04
CA GLN A 602 -63.45 15.93 3.88
C GLN A 602 -62.67 15.56 2.61
N ARG A 603 -61.43 16.05 2.44
CA ARG A 603 -60.54 15.66 1.33
C ARG A 603 -59.99 14.24 1.47
N ARG A 604 -59.58 13.83 2.68
CA ARG A 604 -59.09 12.47 2.95
C ARG A 604 -60.22 11.42 2.93
N GLU A 605 -61.45 11.87 3.09
CA GLU A 605 -62.66 11.04 3.08
C GLU A 605 -63.20 10.81 1.66
N LYS A 606 -63.14 11.82 0.78
CA LYS A 606 -63.43 11.65 -0.66
C LYS A 606 -62.43 10.75 -1.37
N GLU A 607 -61.16 10.74 -0.96
CA GLU A 607 -60.14 9.85 -1.51
C GLU A 607 -60.31 8.38 -1.08
N ARG A 608 -60.97 8.11 0.05
CA ARG A 608 -61.43 6.76 0.43
C ARG A 608 -62.73 6.35 -0.28
N GLN A 609 -63.66 7.30 -0.45
CA GLN A 609 -64.95 7.06 -1.11
C GLN A 609 -64.86 6.82 -2.63
N ILE A 610 -63.72 7.12 -3.25
CA ILE A 610 -63.47 6.84 -4.68
C ILE A 610 -62.74 5.49 -4.87
N ILE A 611 -61.96 5.03 -3.89
CA ILE A 611 -61.29 3.72 -3.94
C ILE A 611 -62.24 2.56 -3.56
N GLU A 612 -63.36 2.84 -2.88
CA GLU A 612 -64.45 1.88 -2.62
C GLU A 612 -65.74 2.16 -3.41
N ALA A 613 -65.67 2.93 -4.50
CA ALA A 613 -66.77 3.09 -5.46
C ALA A 613 -67.15 1.79 -6.20
N GLN A 614 -66.60 0.62 -5.86
CA GLN A 614 -66.68 -0.57 -6.70
C GLN A 614 -66.91 -1.89 -5.95
N ALA A 615 -67.71 -1.86 -4.88
CA ALA A 615 -68.30 -3.09 -4.32
C ALA A 615 -69.78 -2.89 -3.94
N LYS A 616 -70.60 -2.60 -4.96
CA LYS A 616 -71.93 -3.18 -5.19
C LYS A 616 -72.85 -3.47 -3.99
N LYS A 617 -73.99 -2.76 -4.04
CA LYS A 617 -75.37 -3.25 -3.86
C LYS A 617 -75.85 -3.66 -2.45
N SER A 618 -77.13 -3.31 -2.25
CA SER A 618 -78.16 -3.94 -1.41
C SER A 618 -78.23 -3.67 0.11
N SER A 619 -79.23 -2.86 0.48
CA SER A 619 -80.31 -3.08 1.49
C SER A 619 -80.00 -3.35 2.99
N SER A 620 -80.47 -2.42 3.84
CA SER A 620 -81.16 -2.63 5.16
C SER A 620 -80.38 -3.27 6.36
N PRO A 621 -80.92 -3.37 7.60
CA PRO A 621 -80.82 -2.35 8.67
C PRO A 621 -80.22 -2.84 10.03
N SER A 622 -79.99 -1.89 10.97
CA SER A 622 -80.17 -1.98 12.44
C SER A 622 -78.97 -2.22 13.43
N VAL A 623 -79.03 -1.49 14.58
CA VAL A 623 -78.72 -1.87 15.99
C VAL A 623 -77.36 -1.53 16.69
N LEU A 624 -77.50 -0.72 17.77
CA LEU A 624 -76.79 -0.57 19.08
C LEU A 624 -75.24 -0.37 19.23
N GLY A 625 -74.87 0.67 20.01
CA GLY A 625 -74.15 0.47 21.29
C GLY A 625 -72.71 1.01 21.51
N THR A 626 -72.60 2.20 22.13
CA THR A 626 -71.78 2.58 23.32
C THR A 626 -70.23 2.42 23.48
N ILE A 627 -69.64 3.51 24.04
CA ILE A 627 -68.51 3.67 25.01
C ILE A 627 -67.07 3.94 24.51
N GLY A 628 -66.50 5.08 24.96
CA GLY A 628 -65.21 5.06 25.68
C GLY A 628 -63.98 5.86 25.19
N SER A 629 -63.79 7.07 25.76
CA SER A 629 -62.51 7.55 26.39
C SER A 629 -61.35 8.00 25.46
N THR A 630 -60.50 9.01 25.71
CA THR A 630 -60.17 9.87 26.87
C THR A 630 -59.21 11.00 26.40
N VAL A 631 -59.26 12.16 27.08
CA VAL A 631 -58.14 13.11 27.42
C VAL A 631 -57.47 13.95 26.30
N LYS A 632 -57.00 15.20 26.49
CA LYS A 632 -57.32 16.43 27.27
C LYS A 632 -56.16 17.41 26.96
N TYR A 633 -56.48 18.67 26.60
CA TYR A 633 -55.89 19.99 26.99
C TYR A 633 -54.36 20.13 27.18
N GLY A 634 -53.69 21.26 26.91
CA GLY A 634 -54.10 22.66 26.77
C GLY A 634 -52.96 23.55 27.30
N VAL A 635 -52.86 24.81 26.85
CA VAL A 635 -51.87 25.80 27.34
C VAL A 635 -52.62 27.05 27.83
N ILE A 636 -52.34 27.39 29.09
CA ILE A 636 -52.70 28.59 29.87
C ILE A 636 -51.66 29.67 29.49
N GLY A 637 -51.89 30.98 29.40
CA GLY A 637 -52.94 31.87 29.91
C GLY A 637 -52.26 33.14 30.49
N SER A 638 -52.85 34.31 30.22
CA SER A 638 -53.07 35.49 31.11
C SER A 638 -51.89 36.16 31.87
N CYS A 639 -51.89 37.44 32.29
CA CYS A 639 -52.69 38.66 32.10
C CYS A 639 -52.08 39.79 32.98
N PHE A 640 -52.62 41.01 32.84
CA PHE A 640 -52.77 42.10 33.83
C PHE A 640 -51.52 42.91 34.27
N GLY A 641 -51.47 44.18 33.83
CA GLY A 641 -52.06 45.34 34.54
C GLY A 641 -51.41 45.84 35.86
N PRO A 642 -51.37 47.17 36.12
CA PRO A 642 -50.44 47.78 37.09
C PRO A 642 -51.12 48.47 38.30
N VAL A 643 -50.30 49.16 39.11
CA VAL A 643 -50.54 50.36 39.97
C VAL A 643 -50.17 50.14 41.45
N GLY A 644 -49.37 51.06 42.00
CA GLY A 644 -49.37 51.35 43.45
C GLY A 644 -48.06 51.84 44.05
N THR A 645 -47.92 53.16 44.19
CA THR A 645 -46.84 53.91 44.87
C THR A 645 -47.07 54.00 46.39
N VAL A 646 -46.01 54.13 47.21
CA VAL A 646 -45.81 55.11 48.32
C VAL A 646 -44.81 54.60 49.40
N ILE A 647 -43.65 55.28 49.46
CA ILE A 647 -42.89 55.87 50.60
C ILE A 647 -42.79 55.14 51.97
N GLY A 648 -41.54 54.94 52.43
CA GLY A 648 -41.09 55.46 53.74
C GLY A 648 -40.68 54.49 54.87
N GLY A 649 -39.36 54.29 55.03
CA GLY A 649 -38.61 54.54 56.30
C GLY A 649 -38.79 53.70 57.58
N ALA A 650 -37.63 53.27 58.12
CA ALA A 650 -37.23 53.17 59.55
C ALA A 650 -36.91 51.77 60.15
N ILE A 651 -35.60 51.54 60.36
CA ILE A 651 -34.87 51.19 61.60
C ILE A 651 -35.34 50.00 62.49
N GLY A 652 -34.46 48.99 62.63
CA GLY A 652 -33.84 48.67 63.94
C GLY A 652 -34.08 47.29 64.61
N PHE A 653 -32.98 46.55 64.82
CA PHE A 653 -32.66 45.57 65.90
C PHE A 653 -33.56 44.30 66.05
N PHE A 654 -33.12 43.10 66.45
CA PHE A 654 -32.00 42.60 67.26
C PHE A 654 -31.85 41.06 67.05
N ARG A 655 -30.61 40.52 67.15
CA ARG A 655 -30.14 39.20 67.68
C ARG A 655 -30.86 37.88 67.25
N SER A 656 -30.21 36.72 67.12
CA SER A 656 -28.92 36.19 67.60
C SER A 656 -28.72 34.78 67.03
N ALA A 657 -27.45 34.38 66.83
CA ALA A 657 -26.85 33.05 67.12
C ALA A 657 -27.46 31.82 66.42
N CYS A 658 -26.77 30.74 66.08
CA CYS A 658 -25.44 30.21 66.34
C CYS A 658 -25.27 29.10 65.26
N SER A 659 -24.16 29.04 64.54
CA SER A 659 -22.98 28.20 64.83
C SER A 659 -23.03 26.79 64.24
N ILE A 660 -21.94 26.51 63.50
CA ILE A 660 -21.21 25.24 63.37
C ILE A 660 -21.56 24.34 62.16
N PHE A 661 -20.47 24.14 61.39
CA PHE A 661 -20.20 23.37 60.17
C PHE A 661 -20.74 23.88 58.84
#